data_AF-A0AAN1FK88-F1
#
_entry.id   AF-A0AAN1FK88-F1
#
_cell.length_a   1.000
_cell.length_b   1.000
_cell.length_c   1.000
_cell.angle_alpha   90.00
_cell.angle_beta   90.00
_cell.angle_gamma   90.00
#
_symmetry.space_group_name_H-M   'P 1'
#
loop_
_entity.id
_entity.type
_entity.pdbx_description
1 polymer ?
#
loop_
_entity_poly.entity_id
_entity_poly.type
_entity_poly.pdbx_seq_one_letter_code
_entity_poly.pdbx_strand_id
1 'polypeptide(L)'
;MNFEFLYPQAFWLLLPVALVVAVKNYRQSSSSLIASHLEKALRLQSDSKKSAQFWFTLLCLVLVTAIAGPSFETQTRPAFQSSSARVLVLDMSRSVYANDIKPSRLAQIKYKAQDLLPLITDGQTGLVAYAGDAYTLSPLTTDSATLGNLITNLSPEIMPFQGARADLAVKQAIDMMKQAGLSSGEIILFSDDLGQSELKAIEAMLSGHSWKLSVLALGTTGGAPITLPDGSLLTDKSGNTVVAKTHFTNLEQAAKVGRGHYTTYRSDNQDISSLIQTSDVTANLKKEGEQSVDIRVNNGYWLLPLVLVLLLPLFRKGVVFCSPLLAILFGFNSNNAEASIIDSAFNNQNQLGYQAFQDKNYESAKNLFSNKQWLAAAQYENGDYQQAIDNLQGESDISALYNLGNAYAQHGELVKAADMYQQVLNQQPNHADAKFNLNLVKDAMKQQQQQQQQQQQQQQQQQQQQQQQQQQQQQQQQQQQQQQQQQQQQQQQQQQNGGNGAKTSQQQSQSNANSSSKENSSGETAKPDSERAKNNSQPEHSDNNKESRNQQAKQPQEKDNTTKASTEKSASASSGEQQSQASEEQKQAQLAKETTQQNVDPDLRKLEQIESVRDPSYLLRAQMLLQSKNKEVPTSTGKDW
;
A
#
# COMPACT_ATOMS: atom_id res chain seq x y z
N MET A 1 -44.10 29.07 17.86
CA MET A 1 -43.33 28.72 19.06
C MET A 1 -44.09 27.63 19.82
N ASN A 2 -43.96 26.37 19.40
CA ASN A 2 -44.57 25.25 20.15
C ASN A 2 -43.56 24.80 21.20
N PHE A 3 -43.77 25.21 22.45
CA PHE A 3 -42.95 24.81 23.58
C PHE A 3 -43.44 23.46 24.13
N GLU A 4 -42.52 22.53 24.36
CA GLU A 4 -42.83 21.22 24.96
C GLU A 4 -41.64 20.70 25.78
N PHE A 5 -41.92 19.81 26.73
CA PHE A 5 -40.90 19.05 27.44
C PHE A 5 -40.69 17.70 26.76
N LEU A 6 -39.45 17.36 26.38
CA LEU A 6 -39.13 16.07 25.74
C LEU A 6 -39.36 14.87 26.67
N TYR A 7 -39.18 15.08 27.98
CA TYR A 7 -39.25 14.02 28.98
C TYR A 7 -40.12 14.45 30.16
N PRO A 8 -41.45 14.61 29.98
CA PRO A 8 -42.35 15.06 31.05
C PRO A 8 -42.34 14.11 32.26
N GLN A 9 -42.01 12.83 32.07
CA GLN A 9 -41.82 11.87 33.16
C GLN A 9 -40.72 12.26 34.16
N ALA A 10 -39.77 13.13 33.79
CA ALA A 10 -38.72 13.60 34.70
C ALA A 10 -39.30 14.29 35.96
N PHE A 11 -40.49 14.89 35.88
CA PHE A 11 -41.15 15.51 37.03
C PHE A 11 -41.47 14.54 38.17
N TRP A 12 -41.50 13.23 37.91
CA TRP A 12 -41.68 12.21 38.94
C TRP A 12 -40.52 12.20 39.95
N LEU A 13 -39.34 12.71 39.58
CA LEU A 13 -38.20 12.90 40.48
C LEU A 13 -38.47 13.94 41.59
N LEU A 14 -39.53 14.76 41.48
CA LEU A 14 -39.92 15.67 42.57
C LEU A 14 -40.53 14.93 43.77
N LEU A 15 -41.14 13.75 43.57
CA LEU A 15 -41.72 12.95 44.65
C LEU A 15 -40.68 12.49 45.70
N PRO A 16 -39.55 11.86 45.33
CA PRO A 16 -38.52 11.51 46.30
C PRO A 16 -37.87 12.74 46.94
N VAL A 17 -37.74 13.85 46.21
CA VAL A 17 -37.25 15.13 46.79
C VAL A 17 -38.21 15.64 47.87
N ALA A 18 -39.51 15.62 47.60
CA ALA A 18 -40.53 16.00 48.57
C ALA A 18 -40.54 15.08 49.80
N LEU A 19 -40.36 13.76 49.60
CA LEU A 19 -40.23 12.79 50.69
C LEU A 19 -39.02 13.08 51.58
N VAL A 20 -37.84 13.33 51.00
CA VAL A 20 -36.62 13.67 51.75
C VAL A 20 -36.83 14.94 52.58
N VAL A 21 -37.47 15.95 52.00
CA VAL A 21 -37.81 17.20 52.70
C VAL A 21 -38.79 16.96 53.85
N ALA A 22 -39.83 16.15 53.63
CA ALA A 22 -40.82 15.80 54.64
C ALA A 22 -40.22 15.01 55.81
N VAL A 23 -39.39 14.00 55.53
CA VAL A 23 -38.69 13.21 56.56
C VAL A 23 -37.75 14.08 57.38
N LYS A 24 -37.01 15.00 56.74
CA LYS A 24 -36.13 15.94 57.44
C LYS A 24 -36.90 16.88 58.36
N ASN A 25 -38.04 17.41 57.90
CA ASN A 25 -38.92 18.26 58.71
C ASN A 25 -39.53 17.49 59.89
N TYR A 26 -39.97 16.26 59.66
CA TYR A 26 -40.55 15.39 60.70
C TYR A 26 -39.52 15.07 61.80
N ARG A 27 -38.30 14.68 61.42
CA ARG A 27 -37.20 14.38 62.36
C ARG A 27 -36.72 15.60 63.14
N GLN A 28 -36.82 16.81 62.58
CA GLN A 28 -36.49 18.05 63.30
C GLN A 28 -37.51 18.40 64.40
N SER A 29 -38.73 17.88 64.32
CA SER A 29 -39.78 18.14 65.30
C SER A 29 -39.73 17.21 66.52
N SER A 30 -38.91 16.16 66.48
CA SER A 30 -38.89 15.08 67.47
C SER A 30 -37.47 14.80 68.01
N SER A 31 -36.87 15.76 68.73
CA SER A 31 -35.86 15.47 69.75
C SER A 31 -35.39 16.76 70.45
N SER A 32 -35.96 17.04 71.62
CA SER A 32 -35.12 17.53 72.72
C SER A 32 -35.03 16.39 73.73
N LEU A 33 -33.83 15.82 73.91
CA LEU A 33 -33.49 15.00 75.08
C LEU A 33 -33.24 15.88 76.32
N ILE A 34 -33.67 17.14 76.25
CA ILE A 34 -33.36 18.23 77.20
C ILE A 34 -34.68 18.93 77.52
N ALA A 35 -34.90 19.29 78.79
CA ALA A 35 -36.07 20.03 79.23
C ALA A 35 -36.23 21.37 78.48
N SER A 36 -37.46 21.69 78.07
CA SER A 36 -37.80 22.84 77.21
C SER A 36 -37.33 24.21 77.71
N HIS A 37 -37.09 24.37 79.02
CA HIS A 37 -36.58 25.61 79.60
C HIS A 37 -35.06 25.80 79.42
N LEU A 38 -34.28 24.70 79.32
CA LEU A 38 -32.83 24.74 79.05
C LEU A 38 -32.55 24.91 77.56
N GLU A 39 -33.42 24.41 76.69
CA GLU A 39 -33.32 24.57 75.23
C GLU A 39 -33.36 26.06 74.83
N LYS A 40 -34.16 26.88 75.51
CA LYS A 40 -34.33 28.31 75.22
C LYS A 40 -33.10 29.15 75.60
N ALA A 41 -32.36 28.75 76.63
CA ALA A 41 -31.15 29.45 77.09
C ALA A 41 -29.87 29.05 76.33
N LEU A 42 -29.84 27.83 75.76
CA LEU A 42 -28.73 27.31 74.95
C LEU A 42 -28.93 27.48 73.44
N ARG A 43 -30.12 27.90 72.98
CA ARG A 43 -30.38 28.23 71.58
C ARG A 43 -29.69 29.54 71.21
N LEU A 44 -28.42 29.46 70.81
CA LEU A 44 -27.88 30.41 69.84
C LEU A 44 -28.78 30.36 68.62
N GLN A 45 -29.49 31.46 68.37
CA GLN A 45 -30.53 31.62 67.36
C GLN A 45 -29.95 31.29 65.97
N SER A 46 -30.04 30.02 65.57
CA SER A 46 -29.57 29.56 64.27
C SER A 46 -30.74 29.54 63.29
N ASP A 47 -31.10 30.72 62.80
CA ASP A 47 -32.06 30.90 61.70
C ASP A 47 -31.54 30.34 60.36
N SER A 48 -30.30 29.86 60.33
CA SER A 48 -29.62 29.36 59.13
C SER A 48 -30.19 28.05 58.56
N LYS A 49 -30.93 27.23 59.33
CA LYS A 49 -31.35 25.88 58.88
C LYS A 49 -32.49 25.89 57.85
N LYS A 50 -33.38 26.89 57.88
CA LYS A 50 -34.51 27.00 56.92
C LYS A 50 -34.04 27.49 55.54
N SER A 51 -33.04 28.37 55.50
CA SER A 51 -32.46 28.89 54.25
C SER A 51 -31.84 27.76 53.40
N ALA A 52 -31.02 26.89 53.99
CA ALA A 52 -30.36 25.81 53.25
C ALA A 52 -31.34 24.79 52.62
N GLN A 53 -32.49 24.55 53.27
CA GLN A 53 -33.52 23.67 52.73
C GLN A 53 -34.23 24.29 51.52
N PHE A 54 -34.50 25.59 51.57
CA PHE A 54 -35.08 26.33 50.45
C PHE A 54 -34.16 26.30 49.21
N TRP A 55 -32.86 26.56 49.40
CA TRP A 55 -31.87 26.49 48.31
C TRP A 55 -31.75 25.09 47.71
N PHE A 56 -31.80 24.04 48.54
CA PHE A 56 -31.77 22.65 48.07
C PHE A 56 -33.01 22.28 47.26
N THR A 57 -34.21 22.65 47.73
CA THR A 57 -35.45 22.39 46.98
C THR A 57 -35.50 23.14 45.66
N LEU A 58 -35.00 24.39 45.65
CA LEU A 58 -34.92 25.21 44.45
C LEU A 58 -33.94 24.62 43.43
N LEU A 59 -32.77 24.15 43.88
CA LEU A 59 -31.80 23.44 43.06
C LEU A 59 -32.41 22.18 42.41
N CYS A 60 -33.06 21.34 43.20
CA CYS A 60 -33.71 20.13 42.68
C CYS A 60 -34.81 20.45 41.66
N LEU A 61 -35.61 21.50 41.90
CA LEU A 61 -36.65 21.93 40.97
C LEU A 61 -36.06 22.34 39.60
N VAL A 62 -35.01 23.16 39.61
CA VAL A 62 -34.34 23.62 38.39
C VAL A 62 -33.67 22.45 37.66
N LEU A 63 -33.04 21.54 38.38
CA LEU A 63 -32.39 20.36 37.80
C LEU A 63 -33.40 19.40 37.16
N VAL A 64 -34.54 19.14 37.82
CA VAL A 64 -35.61 18.31 37.26
C VAL A 64 -36.21 18.97 36.01
N THR A 65 -36.35 20.29 36.01
CA THR A 65 -36.81 21.05 34.83
C THR A 65 -35.80 20.94 33.67
N ALA A 66 -34.50 20.97 33.95
CA ALA A 66 -33.46 20.76 32.93
C ALA A 66 -33.50 19.33 32.34
N ILE A 67 -33.71 18.31 33.17
CA ILE A 67 -33.85 16.91 32.74
C ILE A 67 -35.14 16.69 31.95
N ALA A 68 -36.24 17.35 32.33
CA ALA A 68 -37.50 17.31 31.58
C ALA A 68 -37.34 17.81 30.13
N GLY A 69 -36.27 18.56 29.87
CA GLY A 69 -35.82 18.92 28.53
C GLY A 69 -36.77 19.89 27.85
N PRO A 70 -36.85 21.15 28.31
CA PRO A 70 -37.61 22.18 27.61
C PRO A 70 -37.06 22.33 26.19
N SER A 71 -37.95 22.28 25.20
CA SER A 71 -37.58 22.46 23.80
C SER A 71 -38.40 23.57 23.17
N PHE A 72 -37.67 24.49 22.54
CA PHE A 72 -38.24 25.63 21.81
C PHE A 72 -37.68 25.73 20.38
N GLU A 73 -36.79 24.82 19.99
CA GLU A 73 -36.16 24.74 18.67
C GLU A 73 -36.35 23.35 18.05
N THR A 74 -36.63 23.33 16.75
CA THR A 74 -36.67 22.12 15.91
C THR A 74 -35.55 22.18 14.89
N GLN A 75 -34.77 21.10 14.78
CA GLN A 75 -33.77 20.93 13.75
C GLN A 75 -34.26 19.93 12.71
N THR A 76 -34.30 20.36 11.46
CA THR A 76 -34.60 19.52 10.30
C THR A 76 -33.36 18.66 10.02
N ARG A 77 -33.45 17.34 10.21
CA ARG A 77 -32.41 16.42 9.73
C ARG A 77 -32.91 15.69 8.48
N PRO A 78 -32.08 15.55 7.42
CA PRO A 78 -32.45 14.72 6.28
C PRO A 78 -32.64 13.28 6.77
N ALA A 79 -33.84 12.73 6.56
CA ALA A 79 -34.24 11.44 7.12
C ALA A 79 -33.69 10.23 6.36
N PHE A 80 -33.10 10.43 5.18
CA PHE A 80 -32.61 9.34 4.33
C PHE A 80 -31.14 9.53 3.96
N GLN A 81 -30.32 8.51 4.27
CA GLN A 81 -29.08 8.26 3.53
C GLN A 81 -29.45 7.91 2.09
N SER A 82 -28.72 8.44 1.11
CA SER A 82 -28.89 8.12 -0.31
C SER A 82 -28.96 6.60 -0.51
N SER A 83 -30.12 6.08 -0.95
CA SER A 83 -30.35 4.64 -1.19
C SER A 83 -29.66 4.12 -2.46
N SER A 84 -28.62 4.80 -2.93
CA SER A 84 -27.86 4.39 -4.10
C SER A 84 -26.96 3.22 -3.73
N ALA A 85 -27.23 2.06 -4.32
CA ALA A 85 -26.33 0.92 -4.24
C ALA A 85 -25.59 0.71 -5.54
N ARG A 86 -24.33 0.30 -5.40
CA ARG A 86 -23.47 -0.07 -6.51
C ARG A 86 -22.80 -1.40 -6.21
N VAL A 87 -22.59 -2.23 -7.22
CA VAL A 87 -21.83 -3.47 -7.08
C VAL A 87 -20.66 -3.44 -8.07
N LEU A 88 -19.45 -3.54 -7.53
CA LEU A 88 -18.23 -3.75 -8.30
C LEU A 88 -18.11 -5.22 -8.66
N VAL A 89 -17.97 -5.52 -9.95
CA VAL A 89 -17.87 -6.89 -10.47
C VAL A 89 -16.52 -7.05 -11.16
N LEU A 90 -15.63 -7.86 -10.61
CA LEU A 90 -14.24 -7.98 -11.06
C LEU A 90 -13.97 -9.35 -11.70
N ASP A 91 -13.41 -9.32 -12.91
CA ASP A 91 -12.98 -10.52 -13.65
C ASP A 91 -11.70 -11.13 -13.07
N MET A 92 -11.80 -12.38 -12.65
CA MET A 92 -10.70 -13.21 -12.12
C MET A 92 -10.49 -14.46 -12.98
N SER A 93 -10.79 -14.39 -14.28
CA SER A 93 -10.44 -15.41 -15.26
C SER A 93 -8.93 -15.41 -15.57
N ARG A 94 -8.41 -16.49 -16.15
CA ARG A 94 -6.97 -16.59 -16.47
C ARG A 94 -6.51 -15.57 -17.51
N SER A 95 -7.39 -15.05 -18.37
CA SER A 95 -7.02 -14.07 -19.39
C SER A 95 -6.58 -12.72 -18.81
N VAL A 96 -6.98 -12.41 -17.58
CA VAL A 96 -6.51 -11.19 -16.90
C VAL A 96 -5.03 -11.23 -16.52
N TYR A 97 -4.35 -12.38 -16.63
CA TYR A 97 -2.89 -12.44 -16.52
C TYR A 97 -2.15 -11.92 -17.77
N ALA A 98 -2.85 -11.59 -18.86
CA ALA A 98 -2.21 -11.01 -20.03
C ALA A 98 -1.55 -9.65 -19.73
N ASN A 99 -0.41 -9.40 -20.38
CA ASN A 99 0.47 -8.25 -20.13
C ASN A 99 0.48 -7.22 -21.28
N ASP A 100 -0.58 -7.17 -22.08
CA ASP A 100 -0.78 -6.16 -23.12
C ASP A 100 -1.04 -4.76 -22.54
N ILE A 101 -1.57 -4.70 -21.31
CA ILE A 101 -1.58 -3.51 -20.49
C ILE A 101 -0.65 -3.74 -19.30
N LYS A 102 0.35 -2.85 -19.11
CA LYS A 102 1.35 -2.99 -18.05
C LYS A 102 0.80 -2.61 -16.67
N PRO A 103 1.18 -3.30 -15.58
CA PRO A 103 2.05 -4.48 -15.58
C PRO A 103 1.31 -5.75 -16.07
N SER A 104 0.04 -5.94 -15.70
CA SER A 104 -0.88 -6.96 -16.23
C SER A 104 -2.32 -6.44 -16.19
N ARG A 105 -3.27 -7.06 -16.93
CA ARG A 105 -4.70 -6.68 -16.84
C ARG A 105 -5.24 -6.85 -15.42
N LEU A 106 -4.87 -7.92 -14.70
CA LEU A 106 -5.26 -8.16 -13.31
C LEU A 106 -4.82 -7.02 -12.39
N ALA A 107 -3.56 -6.58 -12.52
CA ALA A 107 -3.06 -5.46 -11.73
C ALA A 107 -3.84 -4.18 -12.04
N GLN A 108 -4.15 -3.94 -13.32
CA GLN A 108 -4.93 -2.78 -13.73
C GLN A 108 -6.38 -2.84 -13.24
N ILE A 109 -7.03 -4.01 -13.23
CA ILE A 109 -8.35 -4.19 -12.61
C ILE A 109 -8.30 -3.78 -11.15
N LYS A 110 -7.30 -4.26 -10.40
CA LYS A 110 -7.15 -3.93 -8.98
C LYS A 110 -6.93 -2.43 -8.76
N TYR A 111 -5.97 -1.83 -9.46
CA TYR A 111 -5.66 -0.40 -9.31
C TYR A 111 -6.86 0.46 -9.69
N LYS A 112 -7.52 0.18 -10.81
CA LYS A 112 -8.70 0.92 -11.26
C LYS A 112 -9.88 0.78 -10.30
N ALA A 113 -10.11 -0.41 -9.75
CA ALA A 113 -11.16 -0.61 -8.75
C ALA A 113 -10.82 0.12 -7.43
N GLN A 114 -9.55 0.12 -7.01
CA GLN A 114 -9.09 0.85 -5.82
C GLN A 114 -9.14 2.37 -5.99
N ASP A 115 -8.79 2.89 -7.17
CA ASP A 115 -8.88 4.33 -7.50
C ASP A 115 -10.34 4.79 -7.57
N LEU A 116 -11.25 3.91 -7.98
CA LEU A 116 -12.68 4.20 -8.06
C LEU A 116 -13.32 4.32 -6.67
N LEU A 117 -12.93 3.48 -5.71
CA LEU A 117 -13.57 3.39 -4.39
C LEU A 117 -13.63 4.72 -3.61
N PRO A 118 -12.55 5.53 -3.50
CA PRO A 118 -12.59 6.84 -2.84
C PRO A 118 -13.49 7.88 -3.53
N LEU A 119 -13.76 7.70 -4.83
CA LEU A 119 -14.61 8.62 -5.61
C LEU A 119 -16.10 8.35 -5.38
N ILE A 120 -16.45 7.22 -4.75
CA ILE A 120 -17.82 6.88 -4.37
C ILE A 120 -18.10 7.50 -2.99
N THR A 121 -18.55 8.74 -2.98
CA THR A 121 -18.82 9.48 -1.73
C THR A 121 -20.18 9.18 -1.10
N ASP A 122 -21.11 8.65 -1.89
CA ASP A 122 -22.50 8.41 -1.47
C ASP A 122 -22.94 6.98 -1.78
N GLY A 123 -23.77 6.42 -0.89
CA GLY A 123 -24.39 5.11 -1.09
C GLY A 123 -23.59 3.94 -0.52
N GLN A 124 -24.02 2.73 -0.86
CA GLN A 124 -23.36 1.48 -0.45
C GLN A 124 -22.74 0.78 -1.65
N THR A 125 -21.57 0.21 -1.46
CA THR A 125 -20.85 -0.56 -2.48
C THR A 125 -20.74 -2.02 -2.06
N GLY A 126 -21.13 -2.93 -2.96
CA GLY A 126 -20.89 -4.37 -2.86
C GLY A 126 -19.74 -4.79 -3.76
N LEU A 127 -19.17 -5.96 -3.49
CA LEU A 127 -18.06 -6.51 -4.26
C LEU A 127 -18.32 -7.96 -4.64
N VAL A 128 -18.22 -8.24 -5.94
CA VAL A 128 -18.34 -9.56 -6.55
C VAL A 128 -17.10 -9.84 -7.39
N ALA A 129 -16.55 -11.04 -7.27
CA ALA A 129 -15.53 -11.54 -8.17
C ALA A 129 -16.08 -12.73 -8.96
N TYR A 130 -15.65 -12.90 -10.20
CA TYR A 130 -16.12 -14.00 -11.05
C TYR A 130 -15.01 -14.61 -11.91
N ALA A 131 -15.22 -15.88 -12.25
CA ALA A 131 -14.43 -16.64 -13.22
C ALA A 131 -15.39 -17.62 -13.91
N GLY A 132 -15.31 -18.93 -13.64
CA GLY A 132 -16.30 -19.91 -14.11
C GLY A 132 -17.66 -19.81 -13.39
N ASP A 133 -17.70 -19.18 -12.22
CA ASP A 133 -18.89 -18.79 -11.46
C ASP A 133 -18.58 -17.46 -10.75
N ALA A 134 -19.58 -16.85 -10.12
CA ALA A 134 -19.46 -15.57 -9.41
C ALA A 134 -19.71 -15.70 -7.91
N TYR A 135 -18.99 -14.92 -7.11
CA TYR A 135 -19.03 -14.99 -5.65
C TYR A 135 -19.10 -13.60 -5.03
N THR A 136 -19.91 -13.47 -3.99
CA THR A 136 -19.99 -12.24 -3.20
C THR A 136 -18.84 -12.19 -2.20
N LEU A 137 -17.96 -11.22 -2.36
CA LEU A 137 -16.82 -11.00 -1.45
C LEU A 137 -17.22 -10.11 -0.29
N SER A 138 -17.94 -9.03 -0.59
CA SER A 138 -18.57 -8.16 0.40
C SER A 138 -20.02 -7.87 0.00
N PRO A 139 -20.98 -8.00 0.93
CA PRO A 139 -22.28 -7.36 0.81
C PRO A 139 -22.16 -5.83 0.67
N LEU A 140 -23.29 -5.17 0.45
CA LEU A 140 -23.38 -3.72 0.38
C LEU A 140 -22.87 -3.09 1.70
N THR A 141 -21.83 -2.24 1.60
CA THR A 141 -21.21 -1.54 2.72
C THR A 141 -20.81 -0.12 2.33
N THR A 142 -20.67 0.76 3.31
CA THR A 142 -20.09 2.11 3.12
C THR A 142 -18.57 2.11 3.35
N ASP A 143 -18.00 1.00 3.82
CA ASP A 143 -16.57 0.89 4.14
C ASP A 143 -15.73 0.57 2.89
N SER A 144 -15.30 1.63 2.20
CA SER A 144 -14.43 1.52 1.02
C SER A 144 -13.03 0.99 1.34
N ALA A 145 -12.52 1.20 2.57
CA ALA A 145 -11.20 0.73 2.97
C ALA A 145 -11.18 -0.81 3.07
N THR A 146 -12.22 -1.40 3.65
CA THR A 146 -12.37 -2.86 3.68
C THR A 146 -12.47 -3.44 2.26
N LEU A 147 -13.25 -2.82 1.37
CA LEU A 147 -13.32 -3.25 -0.04
C LEU A 147 -11.96 -3.19 -0.74
N GLY A 148 -11.20 -2.12 -0.52
CA GLY A 148 -9.85 -1.94 -1.06
C GLY A 148 -8.90 -3.06 -0.64
N ASN A 149 -8.97 -3.48 0.63
CA ASN A 149 -8.17 -4.59 1.17
C ASN A 149 -8.54 -5.95 0.56
N LEU A 150 -9.83 -6.20 0.32
CA LEU A 150 -10.27 -7.43 -0.34
C LEU A 150 -9.75 -7.48 -1.78
N ILE A 151 -9.84 -6.37 -2.52
CA ILE A 151 -9.41 -6.27 -3.93
C ILE A 151 -7.92 -6.57 -4.09
N THR A 152 -7.06 -6.09 -3.19
CA THR A 152 -5.61 -6.34 -3.24
C THR A 152 -5.28 -7.82 -3.33
N ASN A 153 -6.04 -8.66 -2.63
CA ASN A 153 -5.78 -10.09 -2.45
C ASN A 153 -6.53 -10.98 -3.45
N LEU A 154 -7.19 -10.40 -4.46
CA LEU A 154 -7.87 -11.19 -5.49
C LEU A 154 -6.90 -11.76 -6.53
N SER A 155 -7.13 -12.99 -6.94
CA SER A 155 -6.41 -13.59 -8.06
C SER A 155 -7.24 -14.69 -8.72
N PRO A 156 -6.93 -15.03 -9.98
CA PRO A 156 -7.52 -16.20 -10.62
C PRO A 156 -7.28 -17.52 -9.87
N GLU A 157 -6.19 -17.66 -9.11
CA GLU A 157 -5.85 -18.91 -8.39
C GLU A 157 -6.75 -19.19 -7.19
N ILE A 158 -7.32 -18.15 -6.57
CA ILE A 158 -8.24 -18.33 -5.44
C ILE A 158 -9.67 -18.66 -5.88
N MET A 159 -9.97 -18.56 -7.18
CA MET A 159 -11.30 -18.84 -7.71
C MET A 159 -11.61 -20.34 -7.70
N PRO A 160 -12.76 -20.78 -7.13
CA PRO A 160 -13.11 -22.21 -7.07
C PRO A 160 -13.20 -22.90 -8.43
N PHE A 161 -13.79 -22.20 -9.42
CA PHE A 161 -13.95 -22.70 -10.78
C PHE A 161 -13.33 -21.72 -11.76
N GLN A 162 -12.44 -22.21 -12.61
CA GLN A 162 -11.82 -21.44 -13.69
C GLN A 162 -12.83 -21.25 -14.83
N GLY A 163 -12.71 -20.15 -15.57
CA GLY A 163 -13.64 -19.79 -16.65
C GLY A 163 -13.85 -18.29 -16.75
N ALA A 164 -14.83 -17.87 -17.55
CA ALA A 164 -15.30 -16.49 -17.68
C ALA A 164 -16.82 -16.50 -17.90
N ARG A 165 -17.58 -16.20 -16.84
CA ARG A 165 -19.05 -16.17 -16.77
C ARG A 165 -19.53 -14.85 -16.17
N ALA A 166 -19.37 -13.78 -16.94
CA ALA A 166 -19.77 -12.43 -16.54
C ALA A 166 -21.29 -12.32 -16.33
N ASP A 167 -22.09 -13.14 -17.03
CA ASP A 167 -23.53 -13.21 -16.84
C ASP A 167 -23.92 -13.65 -15.42
N LEU A 168 -23.25 -14.68 -14.88
CA LEU A 168 -23.47 -15.13 -13.49
C LEU A 168 -23.06 -14.05 -12.49
N ALA A 169 -22.05 -13.25 -12.83
CA ALA A 169 -21.57 -12.14 -12.01
C ALA A 169 -22.57 -10.98 -11.96
N VAL A 170 -23.13 -10.60 -13.10
CA VAL A 170 -24.23 -9.62 -13.18
C VAL A 170 -25.46 -10.13 -12.41
N LYS A 171 -25.81 -11.42 -12.55
CA LYS A 171 -26.90 -12.03 -11.77
C LYS A 171 -26.64 -11.94 -10.26
N GLN A 172 -25.43 -12.30 -9.80
CA GLN A 172 -25.05 -12.25 -8.39
C GLN A 172 -25.12 -10.82 -7.83
N ALA A 173 -24.72 -9.82 -8.62
CA ALA A 173 -24.85 -8.41 -8.25
C ALA A 173 -26.33 -7.98 -8.09
N ILE A 174 -27.20 -8.37 -9.04
CA ILE A 174 -28.64 -8.10 -8.97
C ILE A 174 -29.27 -8.78 -7.75
N ASP A 175 -28.96 -10.05 -7.52
CA ASP A 175 -29.50 -10.82 -6.40
C ASP A 175 -29.08 -10.21 -5.05
N MET A 176 -27.83 -9.78 -4.91
CA MET A 176 -27.34 -9.05 -3.73
C MET A 176 -28.15 -7.77 -3.46
N MET A 177 -28.39 -6.95 -4.50
CA MET A 177 -29.16 -5.71 -4.35
C MET A 177 -30.63 -5.99 -4.04
N LYS A 178 -31.24 -7.00 -4.66
CA LYS A 178 -32.61 -7.44 -4.36
C LYS A 178 -32.77 -7.92 -2.91
N GLN A 179 -31.80 -8.69 -2.40
CA GLN A 179 -31.79 -9.16 -1.02
C GLN A 179 -31.70 -8.01 -0.01
N ALA A 180 -31.06 -6.89 -0.39
CA ALA A 180 -31.04 -5.66 0.39
C ALA A 180 -32.33 -4.82 0.27
N GLY A 181 -33.36 -5.31 -0.43
CA GLY A 181 -34.64 -4.63 -0.59
C GLY A 181 -34.64 -3.51 -1.65
N LEU A 182 -33.62 -3.47 -2.51
CA LEU A 182 -33.50 -2.45 -3.55
C LEU A 182 -34.18 -2.91 -4.85
N SER A 183 -34.76 -1.96 -5.58
CA SER A 183 -35.38 -2.17 -6.90
C SER A 183 -34.57 -1.56 -8.06
N SER A 184 -33.51 -0.81 -7.73
CA SER A 184 -32.60 -0.16 -8.67
C SER A 184 -31.20 -0.07 -8.09
N GLY A 185 -30.19 -0.01 -8.95
CA GLY A 185 -28.80 0.11 -8.57
C GLY A 185 -27.89 0.03 -9.79
N GLU A 186 -26.59 0.21 -9.57
CA GLU A 186 -25.59 0.18 -10.63
C GLU A 186 -24.62 -0.99 -10.46
N ILE A 187 -24.26 -1.62 -11.56
CA ILE A 187 -23.27 -2.67 -11.65
C ILE A 187 -22.12 -2.11 -12.46
N ILE A 188 -20.91 -2.13 -11.93
CA ILE A 188 -19.70 -1.75 -12.66
C ILE A 188 -18.87 -3.00 -12.91
N LEU A 189 -18.86 -3.44 -14.17
CA LEU A 189 -18.16 -4.63 -14.62
C LEU A 189 -16.77 -4.27 -15.13
N PHE A 190 -15.75 -4.85 -14.51
CA PHE A 190 -14.36 -4.82 -14.95
C PHE A 190 -14.08 -6.13 -15.64
N SER A 191 -13.98 -6.11 -16.97
CA SER A 191 -13.88 -7.33 -17.77
C SER A 191 -12.97 -7.13 -18.97
N ASP A 192 -12.32 -8.21 -19.39
CA ASP A 192 -11.44 -8.19 -20.55
C ASP A 192 -12.06 -8.77 -21.83
N ASP A 193 -13.18 -9.49 -21.72
CA ASP A 193 -13.91 -10.03 -22.87
C ASP A 193 -15.32 -10.48 -22.45
N LEU A 194 -16.25 -10.54 -23.40
CA LEU A 194 -17.62 -11.01 -23.16
C LEU A 194 -18.11 -11.85 -24.33
N GLY A 195 -18.51 -13.10 -24.07
CA GLY A 195 -19.07 -14.01 -25.06
C GLY A 195 -20.50 -13.67 -25.45
N GLN A 196 -20.94 -14.13 -26.62
CA GLN A 196 -22.29 -13.85 -27.14
C GLN A 196 -23.42 -14.51 -26.33
N SER A 197 -23.18 -15.68 -25.74
CA SER A 197 -24.15 -16.32 -24.83
C SER A 197 -24.31 -15.52 -23.54
N GLU A 198 -23.21 -15.01 -22.99
CA GLU A 198 -23.21 -14.19 -21.77
C GLU A 198 -23.93 -12.86 -22.02
N LEU A 199 -23.64 -12.20 -23.15
CA LEU A 199 -24.33 -10.98 -23.57
C LEU A 199 -25.84 -11.20 -23.61
N LYS A 200 -26.34 -12.23 -24.31
CA LYS A 200 -27.78 -12.53 -24.37
C LYS A 200 -28.41 -12.75 -23.00
N ALA A 201 -27.71 -13.43 -22.09
CA ALA A 201 -28.19 -13.63 -20.73
C ALA A 201 -28.27 -12.31 -19.94
N ILE A 202 -27.24 -11.46 -20.06
CA ILE A 202 -27.21 -10.11 -19.47
C ILE A 202 -28.35 -9.25 -20.02
N GLU A 203 -28.56 -9.26 -21.34
CA GLU A 203 -29.65 -8.53 -22.00
C GLU A 203 -31.02 -8.96 -21.44
N ALA A 204 -31.25 -10.26 -21.26
CA ALA A 204 -32.49 -10.78 -20.69
C ALA A 204 -32.69 -10.36 -19.22
N MET A 205 -31.63 -10.24 -18.43
CA MET A 205 -31.70 -9.83 -17.03
C MET A 205 -31.91 -8.33 -16.82
N LEU A 206 -31.34 -7.50 -17.71
CA LEU A 206 -31.38 -6.04 -17.60
C LEU A 206 -32.59 -5.43 -18.31
N SER A 207 -33.10 -6.09 -19.36
CA SER A 207 -34.28 -5.61 -20.10
C SER A 207 -35.50 -5.48 -19.18
N GLY A 208 -36.11 -4.29 -19.17
CA GLY A 208 -37.32 -4.01 -18.38
C GLY A 208 -37.10 -3.78 -16.88
N HIS A 209 -35.84 -3.79 -16.40
CA HIS A 209 -35.51 -3.55 -14.99
C HIS A 209 -34.70 -2.26 -14.80
N SER A 210 -34.69 -1.73 -13.57
CA SER A 210 -33.99 -0.48 -13.20
C SER A 210 -32.52 -0.69 -12.79
N TRP A 211 -31.91 -1.79 -13.21
CA TRP A 211 -30.49 -2.06 -13.00
C TRP A 211 -29.67 -1.41 -14.11
N LYS A 212 -28.66 -0.62 -13.73
CA LYS A 212 -27.71 -0.05 -14.68
C LYS A 212 -26.46 -0.94 -14.76
N LEU A 213 -25.94 -1.17 -15.96
CA LEU A 213 -24.66 -1.86 -16.15
C LEU A 213 -23.68 -0.93 -16.86
N SER A 214 -22.63 -0.53 -16.15
CA SER A 214 -21.46 0.17 -16.68
C SER A 214 -20.31 -0.84 -16.83
N VAL A 215 -19.48 -0.68 -17.86
CA VAL A 215 -18.42 -1.60 -18.22
C VAL A 215 -17.10 -0.84 -18.41
N LEU A 216 -16.08 -1.24 -17.67
CA LEU A 216 -14.68 -0.89 -17.92
C LEU A 216 -14.03 -2.07 -18.65
N ALA A 217 -13.79 -1.88 -19.95
CA ALA A 217 -13.15 -2.89 -20.79
C ALA A 217 -11.63 -2.82 -20.70
N LEU A 218 -10.98 -3.95 -20.40
CA LEU A 218 -9.53 -4.06 -20.33
C LEU A 218 -8.96 -4.94 -21.43
N GLY A 219 -7.78 -4.58 -21.91
CA GLY A 219 -7.03 -5.33 -22.92
C GLY A 219 -6.97 -4.63 -24.27
N THR A 220 -6.60 -5.38 -25.28
CA THR A 220 -6.36 -4.90 -26.65
C THR A 220 -6.91 -5.90 -27.66
N THR A 221 -7.20 -5.43 -28.88
CA THR A 221 -7.65 -6.29 -29.99
C THR A 221 -6.53 -7.22 -30.48
N GLY A 222 -5.27 -6.78 -30.41
CA GLY A 222 -4.10 -7.60 -30.72
C GLY A 222 -3.88 -8.72 -29.70
N GLY A 223 -4.19 -8.43 -28.43
CA GLY A 223 -4.03 -9.35 -27.32
C GLY A 223 -2.58 -9.60 -26.92
N ALA A 224 -2.39 -10.42 -25.90
CA ALA A 224 -1.07 -10.91 -25.49
C ALA A 224 -1.14 -12.36 -25.01
N PRO A 225 -0.02 -13.11 -25.08
CA PRO A 225 0.12 -14.39 -24.40
C PRO A 225 -0.18 -14.26 -22.90
N ILE A 226 -0.86 -15.25 -22.36
CA ILE A 226 -1.17 -15.31 -20.93
C ILE A 226 0.03 -15.92 -20.20
N THR A 227 0.67 -15.15 -19.32
CA THR A 227 1.79 -15.61 -18.49
C THR A 227 1.28 -15.88 -17.07
N LEU A 228 1.34 -17.14 -16.64
CA LEU A 228 0.92 -17.55 -15.30
C LEU A 228 1.91 -17.06 -14.22
N PRO A 229 1.53 -17.06 -12.94
CA PRO A 229 2.40 -16.59 -11.85
C PRO A 229 3.74 -17.33 -11.73
N ASP A 230 3.81 -18.58 -12.20
CA ASP A 230 5.04 -19.38 -12.26
C ASP A 230 5.98 -18.99 -13.42
N GLY A 231 5.58 -18.02 -14.24
CA GLY A 231 6.31 -17.56 -15.43
C GLY A 231 6.06 -18.40 -16.68
N SER A 232 5.28 -19.47 -16.59
CA SER A 232 4.92 -20.30 -17.75
C SER A 232 3.87 -19.61 -18.61
N LEU A 233 3.83 -19.97 -19.90
CA LEU A 233 2.77 -19.52 -20.80
C LEU A 233 1.61 -20.51 -20.73
N LEU A 234 0.39 -20.00 -20.61
CA LEU A 234 -0.80 -20.83 -20.68
C LEU A 234 -0.91 -21.45 -22.09
N THR A 235 -1.03 -22.77 -22.14
CA THR A 235 -1.14 -23.53 -23.38
C THR A 235 -2.48 -24.24 -23.47
N ASP A 236 -3.00 -24.35 -24.69
CA ASP A 236 -4.20 -25.13 -24.97
C ASP A 236 -3.92 -26.64 -24.89
N LYS A 237 -4.96 -27.47 -25.04
CA LYS A 237 -4.85 -28.94 -25.05
C LYS A 237 -3.93 -29.49 -26.16
N SER A 238 -3.61 -28.67 -27.17
CA SER A 238 -2.74 -29.02 -28.29
C SER A 238 -1.29 -28.52 -28.09
N GLY A 239 -1.01 -27.84 -26.97
CA GLY A 239 0.30 -27.28 -26.65
C GLY A 239 0.59 -25.90 -27.25
N ASN A 240 -0.39 -25.24 -27.88
CA ASN A 240 -0.20 -23.89 -28.42
C ASN A 240 -0.42 -22.84 -27.35
N THR A 241 0.38 -21.78 -27.36
CA THR A 241 0.23 -20.66 -26.45
C THR A 241 -1.11 -19.94 -26.67
N VAL A 242 -1.88 -19.78 -25.59
CA VAL A 242 -3.15 -19.05 -25.60
C VAL A 242 -2.88 -17.54 -25.58
N VAL A 243 -3.51 -16.81 -26.51
CA VAL A 243 -3.44 -15.35 -26.63
C VAL A 243 -4.79 -14.74 -26.23
N ALA A 244 -4.79 -13.93 -25.18
CA ALA A 244 -5.99 -13.25 -24.70
C ALA A 244 -6.28 -12.00 -25.55
N LYS A 245 -7.33 -12.04 -26.37
CA LYS A 245 -7.82 -10.90 -27.15
C LYS A 245 -9.11 -10.38 -26.56
N THR A 246 -9.32 -9.07 -26.67
CA THR A 246 -10.52 -8.40 -26.17
C THR A 246 -11.48 -8.08 -27.31
N HIS A 247 -12.73 -8.56 -27.22
CA HIS A 247 -13.80 -8.20 -28.15
C HIS A 247 -14.67 -7.09 -27.57
N PHE A 248 -14.30 -5.85 -27.88
CA PHE A 248 -14.95 -4.64 -27.37
C PHE A 248 -16.44 -4.51 -27.73
N THR A 249 -16.87 -5.08 -28.85
CA THR A 249 -18.26 -4.93 -29.35
C THR A 249 -19.31 -5.47 -28.38
N ASN A 250 -19.06 -6.63 -27.77
CA ASN A 250 -20.04 -7.26 -26.88
C ASN A 250 -20.10 -6.52 -25.54
N LEU A 251 -18.95 -6.05 -25.05
CA LEU A 251 -18.83 -5.24 -23.83
C LEU A 251 -19.57 -3.90 -23.99
N GLU A 252 -19.40 -3.23 -25.14
CA GLU A 252 -20.12 -1.99 -25.46
C GLU A 252 -21.63 -2.22 -25.55
N GLN A 253 -22.05 -3.32 -26.21
CA GLN A 253 -23.47 -3.68 -26.30
C GLN A 253 -24.08 -3.98 -24.92
N ALA A 254 -23.36 -4.68 -24.04
CA ALA A 254 -23.82 -4.97 -22.69
C ALA A 254 -24.09 -3.69 -21.88
N ALA A 255 -23.15 -2.74 -21.90
CA ALA A 255 -23.32 -1.44 -21.25
C ALA A 255 -24.49 -0.65 -21.82
N LYS A 256 -24.65 -0.68 -23.15
CA LYS A 256 -25.76 0.00 -23.84
C LYS A 256 -27.12 -0.56 -23.44
N VAL A 257 -27.27 -1.89 -23.39
CA VAL A 257 -28.52 -2.53 -22.95
C VAL A 257 -28.79 -2.26 -21.47
N GLY A 258 -27.73 -2.26 -20.66
CA GLY A 258 -27.80 -1.87 -19.26
C GLY A 258 -27.97 -0.37 -19.02
N ARG A 259 -28.09 0.49 -20.04
CA ARG A 259 -28.22 1.95 -19.89
C ARG A 259 -27.15 2.56 -18.97
N GLY A 260 -25.95 1.98 -18.97
CA GLY A 260 -24.79 2.47 -18.24
C GLY A 260 -23.68 2.91 -19.18
N HIS A 261 -22.49 3.09 -18.62
CA HIS A 261 -21.36 3.69 -19.33
C HIS A 261 -20.39 2.62 -19.80
N TYR A 262 -19.99 2.73 -21.06
CA TYR A 262 -18.90 1.94 -21.61
C TYR A 262 -17.65 2.81 -21.70
N THR A 263 -16.54 2.33 -21.15
CA THR A 263 -15.22 2.93 -21.37
C THR A 263 -14.16 1.84 -21.47
N THR A 264 -13.13 2.10 -22.26
CA THR A 264 -11.93 1.27 -22.32
C THR A 264 -10.90 1.78 -21.32
N TYR A 265 -9.96 0.91 -20.94
CA TYR A 265 -8.79 1.30 -20.16
C TYR A 265 -8.09 2.54 -20.72
N ARG A 266 -7.77 3.50 -19.84
CA ARG A 266 -6.90 4.64 -20.14
C ARG A 266 -5.85 4.81 -19.06
N SER A 267 -4.65 5.26 -19.43
CA SER A 267 -3.57 5.51 -18.47
C SER A 267 -3.72 6.80 -17.65
N ASP A 268 -4.67 7.68 -18.01
CA ASP A 268 -4.87 9.01 -17.41
C ASP A 268 -6.02 9.07 -16.38
N ASN A 269 -6.59 7.92 -16.01
CA ASN A 269 -7.73 7.78 -15.09
C ASN A 269 -9.02 8.53 -15.51
N GLN A 270 -9.11 9.01 -16.75
CA GLN A 270 -10.35 9.63 -17.27
C GLN A 270 -11.46 8.60 -17.51
N ASP A 271 -11.08 7.33 -17.68
CA ASP A 271 -12.02 6.20 -17.69
C ASP A 271 -12.79 6.10 -16.37
N ILE A 272 -12.11 6.20 -15.23
CA ILE A 272 -12.71 6.16 -13.90
C ILE A 272 -13.63 7.37 -13.64
N SER A 273 -13.20 8.58 -14.00
CA SER A 273 -14.03 9.78 -13.80
C SER A 273 -15.34 9.71 -14.61
N SER A 274 -15.28 9.17 -15.84
CA SER A 274 -16.46 9.00 -16.71
C SER A 274 -17.50 8.01 -16.16
N LEU A 275 -17.05 6.98 -15.42
CA LEU A 275 -17.93 6.00 -14.77
C LEU A 275 -18.72 6.64 -13.61
N ILE A 276 -18.08 7.54 -12.84
CA ILE A 276 -18.73 8.22 -11.70
C ILE A 276 -19.65 9.35 -12.15
N GLN A 277 -19.22 10.19 -13.10
CA GLN A 277 -19.95 11.41 -13.46
C GLN A 277 -21.35 11.16 -14.02
N THR A 278 -21.56 10.00 -14.64
CA THR A 278 -22.84 9.68 -15.28
C THR A 278 -23.71 8.73 -14.46
N SER A 279 -23.34 8.56 -13.20
CA SER A 279 -24.15 7.88 -12.19
C SER A 279 -25.35 8.76 -11.80
N ASP A 280 -26.28 8.98 -12.74
CA ASP A 280 -27.57 9.70 -12.57
C ASP A 280 -28.51 9.05 -11.52
N VAL A 281 -28.04 8.03 -10.80
CA VAL A 281 -28.76 7.44 -9.66
C VAL A 281 -29.05 8.50 -8.60
N THR A 282 -28.16 9.49 -8.44
CA THR A 282 -28.36 10.63 -7.53
C THR A 282 -29.31 11.72 -8.08
N ALA A 283 -29.53 11.78 -9.39
CA ALA A 283 -30.31 12.86 -10.01
C ALA A 283 -31.83 12.64 -9.90
N ASN A 284 -32.30 11.38 -9.96
CA ASN A 284 -33.72 11.06 -9.82
C ASN A 284 -34.18 10.85 -8.37
N LEU A 285 -33.28 10.47 -7.44
CA LEU A 285 -33.63 10.37 -6.02
C LEU A 285 -33.74 11.74 -5.33
N LYS A 286 -33.15 12.79 -5.90
CA LYS A 286 -33.25 14.17 -5.39
C LYS A 286 -34.66 14.78 -5.51
N LYS A 287 -35.61 14.16 -6.22
CA LYS A 287 -36.94 14.74 -6.46
C LYS A 287 -38.09 14.13 -5.65
N GLU A 288 -37.92 12.99 -4.99
CA GLU A 288 -39.02 12.32 -4.26
C GLU A 288 -38.87 12.32 -2.72
N GLY A 289 -37.80 12.91 -2.16
CA GLY A 289 -37.39 12.67 -0.78
C GLY A 289 -37.16 13.88 0.12
N GLU A 290 -37.86 15.01 -0.06
CA GLU A 290 -37.88 16.12 0.94
C GLU A 290 -38.73 15.77 2.18
N GLN A 291 -38.62 14.55 2.71
CA GLN A 291 -39.16 14.21 4.01
C GLN A 291 -38.08 14.52 5.06
N SER A 292 -37.97 15.80 5.44
CA SER A 292 -37.20 16.21 6.61
C SER A 292 -37.96 15.79 7.87
N VAL A 293 -37.30 15.05 8.77
CA VAL A 293 -37.86 14.79 10.09
C VAL A 293 -37.41 15.92 11.00
N ASP A 294 -38.37 16.68 11.50
CA ASP A 294 -38.15 17.72 12.50
C ASP A 294 -37.90 17.06 13.86
N ILE A 295 -36.64 17.03 14.30
CA ILE A 295 -36.31 16.63 15.66
C ILE A 295 -36.28 17.85 16.57
N ARG A 296 -36.94 17.75 17.72
CA ARG A 296 -36.91 18.79 18.77
C ARG A 296 -35.56 18.75 19.49
N VAL A 297 -34.93 19.90 19.70
CA VAL A 297 -33.66 20.02 20.44
C VAL A 297 -33.95 20.15 21.93
N ASN A 298 -33.24 19.41 22.77
CA ASN A 298 -33.30 19.60 24.22
C ASN A 298 -32.54 20.89 24.59
N ASN A 299 -33.25 21.95 24.97
CA ASN A 299 -32.67 23.22 25.40
C ASN A 299 -32.49 23.32 26.93
N GLY A 300 -32.66 22.23 27.67
CA GLY A 300 -32.49 22.18 29.13
C GLY A 300 -31.09 22.58 29.62
N TYR A 301 -30.08 22.51 28.75
CA TYR A 301 -28.72 22.95 29.05
C TYR A 301 -28.63 24.45 29.41
N TRP A 302 -29.56 25.30 28.95
CA TRP A 302 -29.62 26.72 29.33
C TRP A 302 -29.90 26.94 30.83
N LEU A 303 -30.40 25.92 31.54
CA LEU A 303 -30.62 25.98 32.98
C LEU A 303 -29.35 25.66 33.78
N LEU A 304 -28.27 25.16 33.14
CA LEU A 304 -27.01 24.81 33.84
C LEU A 304 -26.31 26.02 34.50
N PRO A 305 -26.23 27.22 33.88
CA PRO A 305 -25.70 28.40 34.58
C PRO A 305 -26.50 28.77 35.84
N LEU A 306 -27.83 28.60 35.81
CA LEU A 306 -28.68 28.84 36.98
C LEU A 306 -28.43 27.79 38.07
N VAL A 307 -28.28 26.52 37.69
CA VAL A 307 -27.86 25.44 38.61
C VAL A 307 -26.52 25.78 39.26
N LEU A 308 -25.55 26.30 38.49
CA LEU A 308 -24.23 26.68 39.00
C LEU A 308 -24.33 27.78 40.08
N VAL A 309 -25.16 28.80 39.86
CA VAL A 309 -25.40 29.86 40.87
C VAL A 309 -26.06 29.28 42.12
N LEU A 310 -27.02 28.37 41.96
CA LEU A 310 -27.71 27.70 43.08
C LEU A 310 -26.80 26.75 43.86
N LEU A 311 -25.68 26.31 43.29
CA LEU A 311 -24.66 25.50 43.96
C LEU A 311 -23.69 26.34 44.83
N LEU A 312 -23.51 27.64 44.57
CA LEU A 312 -22.63 28.53 45.35
C LEU A 312 -22.87 28.53 46.87
N PRO A 313 -24.12 28.54 47.40
CA PRO A 313 -24.34 28.46 48.85
C PRO A 313 -23.97 27.10 49.47
N LEU A 314 -23.93 26.02 48.68
CA LEU A 314 -23.44 24.69 49.13
C LEU A 314 -21.91 24.67 49.28
N PHE A 315 -21.22 25.61 48.62
CA PHE A 315 -19.75 25.77 48.63
C PHE A 315 -19.19 26.15 50.02
N ARG A 316 -20.02 26.74 50.92
CA ARG A 316 -19.59 27.27 52.23
C ARG A 316 -19.12 26.20 53.24
N LYS A 317 -19.24 24.89 52.94
CA LYS A 317 -18.74 23.80 53.79
C LYS A 317 -17.87 22.77 53.07
N GLY A 318 -17.50 23.00 51.80
CA GLY A 318 -16.89 21.97 50.94
C GLY A 318 -15.67 22.43 50.15
N VAL A 319 -14.98 23.49 50.59
CA VAL A 319 -13.84 24.09 49.87
C VAL A 319 -12.72 23.08 49.55
N VAL A 320 -12.60 21.98 50.30
CA VAL A 320 -11.60 20.92 50.03
C VAL A 320 -12.00 20.00 48.87
N PHE A 321 -13.30 19.86 48.55
CA PHE A 321 -13.77 19.00 47.46
C PHE A 321 -13.85 19.70 46.10
N CYS A 322 -14.00 21.03 46.08
CA CYS A 322 -14.13 21.80 44.84
C CYS A 322 -12.83 22.50 44.40
N SER A 323 -11.79 22.56 45.24
CA SER A 323 -10.48 23.09 44.84
C SER A 323 -9.82 22.32 43.68
N PRO A 324 -9.90 20.98 43.56
CA PRO A 324 -9.38 20.30 42.36
C PRO A 324 -10.23 20.61 41.13
N LEU A 325 -11.55 20.74 41.28
CA LEU A 325 -12.46 21.03 40.15
C LEU A 325 -12.25 22.44 39.59
N LEU A 326 -11.98 23.42 40.47
CA LEU A 326 -11.73 24.81 40.08
C LEU A 326 -10.33 25.02 39.49
N ALA A 327 -9.33 24.26 39.96
CA ALA A 327 -7.99 24.23 39.38
C ALA A 327 -7.99 23.64 37.96
N ILE A 328 -8.87 22.65 37.68
CA ILE A 328 -9.08 22.09 36.34
C ILE A 328 -9.78 23.10 35.41
N LEU A 329 -10.67 23.94 35.94
CA LEU A 329 -11.46 24.90 35.14
C LEU A 329 -10.74 26.21 34.80
N PHE A 330 -9.71 26.60 35.56
CA PHE A 330 -9.03 27.91 35.38
C PHE A 330 -7.50 27.83 35.19
N GLY A 331 -6.94 26.62 35.08
CA GLY A 331 -5.50 26.39 35.24
C GLY A 331 -4.70 25.96 34.03
N PHE A 332 -5.12 26.14 32.77
CA PHE A 332 -4.24 25.91 31.62
C PHE A 332 -4.53 26.83 30.43
N ASN A 333 -3.81 27.95 30.38
CA ASN A 333 -3.49 28.76 29.20
C ASN A 333 -2.18 29.48 29.56
N SER A 334 -1.03 29.38 28.88
CA SER A 334 -0.65 28.78 27.60
C SER A 334 0.88 28.70 27.60
N ASN A 335 1.48 27.71 26.94
CA ASN A 335 2.44 27.90 25.83
C ASN A 335 3.17 26.60 25.51
N ASN A 336 3.16 26.29 24.20
CA ASN A 336 3.58 25.06 23.51
C ASN A 336 2.52 23.95 23.54
N ALA A 337 1.76 23.91 22.45
CA ALA A 337 0.95 22.78 22.06
C ALA A 337 1.87 21.60 21.70
N GLU A 338 2.04 20.70 22.64
CA GLU A 338 2.37 19.30 22.41
C GLU A 338 1.10 18.54 22.84
N ALA A 339 0.33 18.04 21.88
CA ALA A 339 -0.81 17.18 22.14
C ALA A 339 -0.27 15.82 22.64
N SER A 340 0.12 15.75 23.92
CA SER A 340 0.92 14.61 24.43
C SER A 340 0.85 14.48 25.96
N ILE A 341 -0.33 14.68 26.56
CA ILE A 341 -0.53 14.42 28.01
C ILE A 341 -1.60 13.40 28.31
N ILE A 342 -2.58 13.18 27.43
CA ILE A 342 -3.56 12.10 27.61
C ILE A 342 -3.01 10.80 27.02
N ASP A 343 -2.43 10.83 25.82
CA ASP A 343 -1.82 9.65 25.20
C ASP A 343 -0.58 9.16 25.96
N SER A 344 0.23 10.06 26.52
CA SER A 344 1.39 9.70 27.36
C SER A 344 1.03 9.29 28.79
N ALA A 345 -0.16 9.66 29.29
CA ALA A 345 -0.61 9.26 30.63
C ALA A 345 -1.05 7.79 30.68
N PHE A 346 -1.46 7.22 29.55
CA PHE A 346 -1.94 5.83 29.46
C PHE A 346 -1.03 4.92 28.65
N ASN A 347 -0.13 5.47 27.82
CA ASN A 347 0.82 4.68 27.04
C ASN A 347 2.25 4.83 27.58
N ASN A 348 2.94 3.70 27.69
CA ASN A 348 4.37 3.72 27.99
C ASN A 348 5.19 4.14 26.75
N GLN A 349 6.44 4.52 26.97
CA GLN A 349 7.35 4.95 25.90
C GLN A 349 7.49 3.93 24.76
N ASN A 350 7.45 2.62 25.04
CA ASN A 350 7.48 1.59 24.01
C ASN A 350 6.19 1.51 23.19
N GLN A 351 5.03 1.80 23.78
CA GLN A 351 3.75 1.84 23.04
C GLN A 351 3.69 3.05 22.11
N LEU A 352 4.18 4.20 22.57
CA LEU A 352 4.34 5.38 21.72
C LEU A 352 5.38 5.14 20.61
N GLY A 353 6.50 4.50 20.94
CA GLY A 353 7.51 4.07 19.97
C GLY A 353 6.95 3.09 18.95
N TYR A 354 6.12 2.13 19.38
CA TYR A 354 5.47 1.17 18.49
C TYR A 354 4.47 1.84 17.55
N GLN A 355 3.69 2.81 18.04
CA GLN A 355 2.81 3.59 17.18
C GLN A 355 3.61 4.39 16.14
N ALA A 356 4.66 5.09 16.56
CA ALA A 356 5.54 5.81 15.64
C ALA A 356 6.20 4.87 14.60
N PHE A 357 6.55 3.65 15.00
CA PHE A 357 7.07 2.61 14.12
C PHE A 357 6.03 2.17 13.08
N GLN A 358 4.77 1.96 13.48
CA GLN A 358 3.68 1.61 12.57
C GLN A 358 3.33 2.73 11.60
N ASP A 359 3.45 3.99 12.05
CA ASP A 359 3.29 5.18 11.22
C ASP A 359 4.50 5.43 10.28
N LYS A 360 5.48 4.52 10.26
CA LYS A 360 6.74 4.59 9.50
C LYS A 360 7.62 5.80 9.84
N ASN A 361 7.40 6.40 11.01
CA ASN A 361 8.22 7.48 11.55
C ASN A 361 9.34 6.88 12.42
N TYR A 362 10.28 6.21 11.76
CA TYR A 362 11.35 5.46 12.43
C TYR A 362 12.33 6.35 13.20
N GLU A 363 12.55 7.58 12.73
CA GLU A 363 13.34 8.60 13.42
C GLU A 363 12.75 8.96 14.79
N SER A 364 11.42 9.04 14.90
CA SER A 364 10.77 9.25 16.20
C SER A 364 10.74 7.97 17.03
N ALA A 365 10.46 6.82 16.39
CA ALA A 365 10.38 5.53 17.07
C ALA A 365 11.68 5.15 17.79
N LYS A 366 12.85 5.36 17.16
CA LYS A 366 14.15 5.04 17.76
C LYS A 366 14.48 5.87 19.01
N ASN A 367 13.87 7.05 19.15
CA ASN A 367 14.03 7.91 20.32
C ASN A 367 13.02 7.60 21.44
N LEU A 368 11.97 6.84 21.13
CA LEU A 368 10.89 6.51 22.07
C LEU A 368 11.05 5.11 22.68
N PHE A 369 11.60 4.14 21.97
CA PHE A 369 11.77 2.79 22.52
C PHE A 369 12.80 2.73 23.66
N SER A 370 12.38 2.22 24.82
CA SER A 370 13.29 1.83 25.90
C SER A 370 13.75 0.38 25.78
N ASN A 371 12.99 -0.47 25.06
CA ASN A 371 13.38 -1.86 24.79
C ASN A 371 14.42 -1.91 23.65
N LYS A 372 15.58 -2.54 23.91
CA LYS A 372 16.69 -2.60 22.96
C LYS A 372 16.35 -3.27 21.63
N GLN A 373 15.56 -4.36 21.63
CA GLN A 373 15.22 -5.07 20.40
C GLN A 373 14.30 -4.23 19.50
N TRP A 374 13.32 -3.55 20.09
CA TRP A 374 12.44 -2.64 19.36
C TRP A 374 13.15 -1.37 18.90
N LEU A 375 14.04 -0.83 19.73
CA LEU A 375 14.91 0.29 19.35
C LEU A 375 15.81 -0.09 18.17
N ALA A 376 16.43 -1.28 18.20
CA ALA A 376 17.24 -1.77 17.10
C ALA A 376 16.43 -2.05 15.83
N ALA A 377 15.19 -2.53 15.95
CA ALA A 377 14.28 -2.66 14.81
C ALA A 377 13.97 -1.30 14.18
N ALA A 378 13.68 -0.27 14.99
CA ALA A 378 13.47 1.10 14.51
C ALA A 378 14.72 1.67 13.82
N GLN A 379 15.90 1.45 14.39
CA GLN A 379 17.17 1.86 13.79
C GLN A 379 17.44 1.14 12.46
N TYR A 380 17.15 -0.16 12.39
CA TYR A 380 17.28 -0.95 11.17
C TYR A 380 16.42 -0.38 10.03
N GLU A 381 15.13 -0.15 10.29
CA GLU A 381 14.20 0.43 9.30
C GLU A 381 14.56 1.87 8.92
N ASN A 382 15.21 2.61 9.83
CA ASN A 382 15.73 3.94 9.56
C ASN A 382 17.06 3.96 8.78
N GLY A 383 17.66 2.79 8.51
CA GLY A 383 18.96 2.65 7.85
C GLY A 383 20.18 2.82 8.76
N ASP A 384 19.98 2.98 10.07
CA ASP A 384 21.01 3.13 11.10
C ASP A 384 21.59 1.76 11.52
N TYR A 385 22.05 0.95 10.57
CA TYR A 385 22.39 -0.46 10.79
C TYR A 385 23.49 -0.68 11.83
N GLN A 386 24.49 0.20 11.91
CA GLN A 386 25.55 0.10 12.91
C GLN A 386 25.00 0.24 14.34
N GLN A 387 24.07 1.18 14.55
CA GLN A 387 23.47 1.37 15.88
C GLN A 387 22.56 0.19 16.24
N ALA A 388 21.84 -0.37 15.27
CA ALA A 388 21.04 -1.58 15.47
C ALA A 388 21.92 -2.77 15.88
N ILE A 389 23.09 -2.92 15.23
CA ILE A 389 24.11 -3.91 15.59
C ILE A 389 24.57 -3.70 17.04
N ASP A 390 24.98 -2.47 17.40
CA ASP A 390 25.52 -2.17 18.73
C ASP A 390 24.49 -2.43 19.85
N ASN A 391 23.20 -2.20 19.59
CA ASN A 391 22.11 -2.43 20.56
C ASN A 391 21.70 -3.90 20.70
N LEU A 392 21.89 -4.73 19.66
CA LEU A 392 21.58 -6.15 19.67
C LEU A 392 22.78 -7.02 20.07
N GLN A 393 24.01 -6.49 20.04
CA GLN A 393 25.20 -7.21 20.46
C GLN A 393 25.11 -7.66 21.93
N GLY A 394 25.32 -8.95 22.14
CA GLY A 394 25.27 -9.58 23.47
C GLY A 394 23.89 -10.11 23.88
N GLU A 395 22.84 -9.83 23.10
CA GLU A 395 21.55 -10.52 23.26
C GLU A 395 21.64 -11.94 22.67
N SER A 396 21.05 -12.92 23.36
CA SER A 396 21.10 -14.34 22.96
C SER A 396 19.74 -14.92 22.58
N ASP A 397 18.69 -14.10 22.66
CA ASP A 397 17.36 -14.45 22.23
C ASP A 397 17.28 -14.68 20.72
N ILE A 398 16.45 -15.62 20.28
CA ILE A 398 16.36 -16.04 18.88
C ILE A 398 16.00 -14.87 17.97
N SER A 399 15.04 -14.03 18.37
CA SER A 399 14.62 -12.86 17.59
C SER A 399 15.71 -11.80 17.54
N ALA A 400 16.47 -11.61 18.64
CA ALA A 400 17.61 -10.70 18.66
C ALA A 400 18.75 -11.18 17.75
N LEU A 401 19.10 -12.47 17.78
CA LEU A 401 20.11 -13.06 16.91
C LEU A 401 19.70 -12.96 15.43
N TYR A 402 18.44 -13.24 15.10
CA TYR A 402 17.94 -13.11 13.74
C TYR A 402 18.00 -11.65 13.25
N ASN A 403 17.54 -10.69 14.07
CA ASN A 403 17.58 -9.27 13.74
C ASN A 403 19.02 -8.73 13.65
N LEU A 404 19.94 -9.24 14.49
CA LEU A 404 21.36 -8.91 14.42
C LEU A 404 21.97 -9.44 13.11
N GLY A 405 21.59 -10.65 12.69
CA GLY A 405 21.94 -11.19 11.37
C GLY A 405 21.45 -10.31 10.22
N ASN A 406 20.20 -9.83 10.29
CA ASN A 406 19.64 -8.90 9.31
C ASN A 406 20.43 -7.58 9.27
N ALA A 407 20.76 -7.02 10.44
CA ALA A 407 21.51 -5.77 10.56
C ALA A 407 22.94 -5.91 10.00
N TYR A 408 23.65 -7.00 10.31
CA TYR A 408 24.95 -7.30 9.71
C TYR A 408 24.86 -7.46 8.18
N ALA A 409 23.81 -8.10 7.67
CA ALA A 409 23.65 -8.31 6.24
C ALA A 409 23.49 -6.98 5.50
N GLN A 410 22.63 -6.07 6.00
CA GLN A 410 22.44 -4.74 5.40
C GLN A 410 23.66 -3.83 5.58
N HIS A 411 24.39 -3.98 6.68
CA HIS A 411 25.65 -3.26 6.89
C HIS A 411 26.79 -3.77 5.98
N GLY A 412 26.60 -4.92 5.31
CA GLY A 412 27.59 -5.53 4.40
C GLY A 412 28.57 -6.50 5.07
N GLU A 413 28.41 -6.79 6.36
CA GLU A 413 29.22 -7.76 7.10
C GLU A 413 28.67 -9.18 6.93
N LEU A 414 28.68 -9.67 5.69
CA LEU A 414 28.04 -10.93 5.28
C LEU A 414 28.50 -12.16 6.08
N VAL A 415 29.78 -12.22 6.47
CA VAL A 415 30.32 -13.32 7.28
C VAL A 415 29.66 -13.38 8.66
N LYS A 416 29.51 -12.22 9.32
CA LYS A 416 28.88 -12.14 10.64
C LYS A 416 27.37 -12.39 10.55
N ALA A 417 26.74 -11.90 9.50
CA ALA A 417 25.33 -12.18 9.22
C ALA A 417 25.06 -13.69 9.10
N ALA A 418 25.90 -14.40 8.33
CA ALA A 418 25.80 -15.84 8.18
C ALA A 418 25.98 -16.59 9.52
N ASP A 419 26.91 -16.15 10.36
CA ASP A 419 27.10 -16.71 11.70
C ASP A 419 25.86 -16.55 12.57
N MET A 420 25.27 -15.35 12.61
CA MET A 420 24.05 -15.10 13.38
C MET A 420 22.87 -15.97 12.93
N TYR A 421 22.63 -16.10 11.62
CA TYR A 421 21.58 -17.00 11.13
C TYR A 421 21.87 -18.46 11.45
N GLN A 422 23.14 -18.88 11.41
CA GLN A 422 23.51 -20.23 11.82
C GLN A 422 23.24 -20.46 13.31
N GLN A 423 23.51 -19.48 14.18
CA GLN A 423 23.17 -19.55 15.60
C GLN A 423 21.65 -19.64 15.82
N VAL A 424 20.85 -18.87 15.08
CA VAL A 424 19.38 -19.00 15.07
C VAL A 424 18.96 -20.42 14.68
N LEU A 425 19.53 -20.99 13.63
CA LEU A 425 19.21 -22.35 13.17
C LEU A 425 19.70 -23.45 14.10
N ASN A 426 20.75 -23.20 14.89
CA ASN A 426 21.21 -24.12 15.92
C ASN A 426 20.21 -24.19 17.10
N GLN A 427 19.56 -23.07 17.43
CA GLN A 427 18.53 -23.02 18.47
C GLN A 427 17.14 -23.45 17.95
N GLN A 428 16.79 -23.04 16.72
CA GLN A 428 15.53 -23.34 16.06
C GLN A 428 15.77 -23.86 14.63
N PRO A 429 16.00 -25.19 14.46
CA PRO A 429 16.34 -25.79 13.17
C PRO A 429 15.28 -25.61 12.07
N ASN A 430 14.05 -25.26 12.41
CA ASN A 430 12.94 -25.05 11.48
C ASN A 430 12.62 -23.56 11.22
N HIS A 431 13.49 -22.62 11.61
CA HIS A 431 13.28 -21.19 11.34
C HIS A 431 13.44 -20.88 9.84
N ALA A 432 12.33 -20.74 9.12
CA ALA A 432 12.31 -20.59 7.67
C ALA A 432 13.11 -19.35 7.19
N ASP A 433 12.88 -18.20 7.80
CA ASP A 433 13.51 -16.94 7.36
C ASP A 433 15.03 -16.95 7.54
N ALA A 434 15.53 -17.50 8.66
CA ALA A 434 16.96 -17.65 8.90
C ALA A 434 17.62 -18.60 7.87
N LYS A 435 16.94 -19.68 7.43
CA LYS A 435 17.44 -20.54 6.34
C LYS A 435 17.53 -19.77 5.03
N PHE A 436 16.47 -19.03 4.71
CA PHE A 436 16.39 -18.24 3.48
C PHE A 436 17.48 -17.16 3.46
N ASN A 437 17.59 -16.35 4.51
CA ASN A 437 18.57 -15.28 4.60
C ASN A 437 20.01 -15.81 4.65
N LEU A 438 20.26 -16.96 5.30
CA LEU A 438 21.58 -17.59 5.27
C LEU A 438 22.00 -17.99 3.85
N ASN A 439 21.08 -18.53 3.06
CA ASN A 439 21.35 -18.86 1.66
C ASN A 439 21.61 -17.60 0.84
N LEU A 440 20.79 -16.57 1.02
CA LEU A 440 20.94 -15.27 0.34
C LEU A 440 22.32 -14.65 0.62
N VAL A 441 22.73 -14.61 1.89
CA VAL A 441 24.04 -14.10 2.31
C VAL A 441 25.18 -14.94 1.75
N LYS A 442 25.06 -16.27 1.73
CA LYS A 442 26.08 -17.15 1.11
C LYS A 442 26.25 -16.89 -0.38
N ASP A 443 25.16 -16.65 -1.09
CA ASP A 443 25.22 -16.36 -2.53
C ASP A 443 25.78 -14.96 -2.80
N ALA A 444 25.44 -13.97 -1.96
CA ALA A 444 26.07 -12.65 -2.00
C ALA A 444 27.59 -12.72 -1.77
N MET A 445 28.05 -13.55 -0.82
CA MET A 445 29.48 -13.78 -0.58
C MET A 445 30.18 -14.41 -1.79
N LYS A 446 29.55 -15.39 -2.46
CA LYS A 446 30.11 -15.99 -3.69
C LYS A 446 30.21 -14.95 -4.82
N GLN A 447 29.20 -14.11 -5.00
CA GLN A 447 29.22 -13.04 -6.00
C GLN A 447 30.35 -12.03 -5.70
N GLN A 448 30.54 -11.65 -4.44
CA GLN A 448 31.63 -10.77 -4.03
C GLN A 448 33.01 -11.39 -4.34
N GLN A 449 33.17 -12.70 -4.11
CA GLN A 449 34.40 -13.42 -4.43
C GLN A 449 34.65 -13.49 -5.95
N GLN A 450 33.61 -13.71 -6.75
CA GLN A 450 33.72 -13.73 -8.22
C GLN A 450 34.09 -12.34 -8.77
N GLN A 451 33.53 -11.26 -8.22
CA GLN A 451 33.90 -9.90 -8.61
C GLN A 451 35.37 -9.59 -8.27
N GLN A 452 35.87 -10.02 -7.11
CA GLN A 452 37.29 -9.88 -6.76
C GLN A 452 38.21 -10.65 -7.73
N GLN A 453 37.82 -11.86 -8.13
CA GLN A 453 38.57 -12.64 -9.14
C GLN A 453 38.57 -11.96 -10.51
N GLN A 454 37.44 -11.38 -10.94
CA GLN A 454 37.37 -10.63 -12.20
C GLN A 454 38.22 -9.36 -12.15
N GLN A 455 38.25 -8.63 -11.02
CA GLN A 455 39.13 -7.47 -10.85
C GLN A 455 40.62 -7.87 -10.91
N GLN A 456 41.00 -8.98 -10.29
CA GLN A 456 42.38 -9.50 -10.39
C GLN A 456 42.74 -9.91 -11.82
N GLN A 457 41.81 -10.52 -12.57
CA GLN A 457 42.03 -10.84 -13.98
C GLN A 457 42.19 -9.58 -14.85
N GLN A 458 41.38 -8.54 -14.60
CA GLN A 458 41.53 -7.26 -15.30
C GLN A 458 42.88 -6.59 -14.99
N GLN A 459 43.34 -6.62 -13.74
CA GLN A 459 44.66 -6.10 -13.38
C GLN A 459 45.80 -6.88 -14.05
N GLN A 460 45.69 -8.22 -14.15
CA GLN A 460 46.67 -9.03 -14.87
C GLN A 460 46.67 -8.73 -16.38
N GLN A 461 45.50 -8.53 -17.00
CA GLN A 461 45.42 -8.13 -18.42
C GLN A 461 46.03 -6.74 -18.66
N GLN A 462 45.82 -5.78 -17.77
CA GLN A 462 46.47 -4.47 -17.86
C GLN A 462 47.99 -4.56 -17.73
N GLN A 463 48.51 -5.39 -16.82
CA GLN A 463 49.96 -5.63 -16.71
C GLN A 463 50.54 -6.29 -17.97
N GLN A 464 49.84 -7.25 -18.58
CA GLN A 464 50.27 -7.86 -19.84
C GLN A 464 50.27 -6.86 -21.00
N GLN A 465 49.26 -5.98 -21.09
CA GLN A 465 49.24 -4.91 -22.09
C GLN A 465 50.39 -3.90 -21.91
N GLN A 466 50.71 -3.53 -20.66
CA GLN A 466 51.86 -2.67 -20.39
C GLN A 466 53.20 -3.33 -20.76
N GLN A 467 53.36 -4.63 -20.49
CA GLN A 467 54.55 -5.37 -20.92
C GLN A 467 54.67 -5.47 -22.45
N GLN A 468 53.56 -5.68 -23.16
CA GLN A 468 53.56 -5.67 -24.63
C GLN A 468 53.89 -4.28 -25.20
N GLN A 469 53.38 -3.20 -24.61
CA GLN A 469 53.76 -1.84 -25.02
C GLN A 469 55.23 -1.53 -24.76
N GLN A 470 55.80 -1.98 -23.64
CA GLN A 470 57.23 -1.82 -23.38
C GLN A 470 58.10 -2.62 -24.35
N GLN A 471 57.70 -3.85 -24.72
CA GLN A 471 58.42 -4.63 -25.74
C GLN A 471 58.34 -3.98 -27.13
N GLN A 472 57.19 -3.41 -27.52
CA GLN A 472 57.07 -2.66 -28.77
C GLN A 472 57.93 -1.38 -28.78
N GLN A 473 57.99 -0.65 -27.66
CA GLN A 473 58.88 0.51 -27.55
C GLN A 473 60.36 0.13 -27.62
N GLN A 474 60.77 -0.99 -27.01
CA GLN A 474 62.14 -1.48 -27.13
C GLN A 474 62.49 -1.92 -28.55
N GLN A 475 61.56 -2.57 -29.27
CA GLN A 475 61.77 -2.91 -30.69
C GLN A 475 61.86 -1.66 -31.58
N GLN A 476 61.04 -0.63 -31.33
CA GLN A 476 61.14 0.64 -32.06
C GLN A 476 62.46 1.37 -31.76
N GLN A 477 62.94 1.36 -30.51
CA GLN A 477 64.25 1.94 -30.17
C GLN A 477 65.41 1.17 -30.82
N GLN A 478 65.36 -0.17 -30.89
CA GLN A 478 66.37 -0.95 -31.60
C GLN A 478 66.36 -0.68 -33.11
N GLN A 479 65.18 -0.53 -33.73
CA GLN A 479 65.08 -0.14 -35.14
C GLN A 479 65.60 1.28 -35.38
N GLN A 480 65.32 2.24 -34.49
CA GLN A 480 65.89 3.59 -34.59
C GLN A 480 67.40 3.62 -34.41
N GLN A 481 67.96 2.81 -33.49
CA GLN A 481 69.41 2.69 -33.33
C GLN A 481 70.08 2.04 -34.55
N GLN A 482 69.46 1.03 -35.17
CA GLN A 482 69.97 0.46 -36.42
C GLN A 482 69.91 1.46 -37.58
N GLN A 483 68.83 2.25 -37.69
CA GLN A 483 68.74 3.32 -38.69
C GLN A 483 69.77 4.43 -38.45
N GLN A 484 70.03 4.82 -37.20
CA GLN A 484 71.08 5.79 -36.88
C GLN A 484 72.49 5.25 -37.16
N GLN A 485 72.76 3.97 -36.90
CA GLN A 485 74.04 3.35 -37.28
C GLN A 485 74.22 3.26 -38.80
N GLN A 486 73.16 2.97 -39.56
CA GLN A 486 73.21 3.02 -41.02
C GLN A 486 73.42 4.45 -41.56
N GLN A 487 72.79 5.45 -40.95
CA GLN A 487 73.02 6.86 -41.32
C GLN A 487 74.43 7.35 -40.95
N GLN A 488 74.99 6.93 -39.82
CA GLN A 488 76.39 7.24 -39.47
C GLN A 488 77.40 6.55 -40.38
N GLN A 489 77.14 5.30 -40.82
CA GLN A 489 77.97 4.64 -41.83
C GLN A 489 77.87 5.31 -43.20
N GLN A 490 76.69 5.81 -43.60
CA GLN A 490 76.54 6.59 -44.83
C GLN A 490 77.21 7.97 -44.74
N GLN A 491 77.17 8.65 -43.60
CA GLN A 491 77.87 9.93 -43.40
C GLN A 491 79.40 9.76 -43.34
N GLN A 492 79.91 8.66 -42.76
CA GLN A 492 81.34 8.36 -42.80
C GLN A 492 81.83 8.00 -44.21
N GLN A 493 80.99 7.35 -45.04
CA GLN A 493 81.31 7.13 -46.46
C GLN A 493 81.23 8.42 -47.31
N GLN A 494 80.37 9.38 -46.95
CA GLN A 494 80.29 10.67 -47.66
C GLN A 494 81.37 11.69 -47.21
N GLN A 495 81.95 11.56 -46.01
CA GLN A 495 83.09 12.41 -45.59
C GLN A 495 84.47 11.92 -46.08
N GLN A 496 84.59 10.68 -46.55
CA GLN A 496 85.81 10.19 -47.21
C GLN A 496 85.83 10.42 -48.73
N ASN A 497 84.75 10.93 -49.32
CA ASN A 497 84.67 11.12 -50.78
C ASN A 497 83.89 12.39 -51.12
N GLY A 498 84.53 13.57 -50.99
CA GLY A 498 83.92 14.81 -51.45
C GLY A 498 84.50 16.11 -50.92
N GLY A 499 85.81 16.32 -51.09
CA GLY A 499 86.38 17.66 -51.07
C GLY A 499 86.03 18.43 -52.36
N ASN A 500 85.71 19.72 -52.20
CA ASN A 500 85.55 20.78 -53.20
C ASN A 500 84.30 20.79 -54.11
N GLY A 501 83.47 21.82 -53.93
CA GLY A 501 82.48 22.25 -54.92
C GLY A 501 81.61 23.41 -54.43
N ALA A 502 81.74 24.57 -55.09
CA ALA A 502 81.23 25.87 -54.67
C ALA A 502 79.74 26.14 -55.02
N LYS A 503 79.17 27.15 -54.33
CA LYS A 503 78.15 28.15 -54.75
C LYS A 503 76.94 27.68 -55.59
N THR A 504 75.73 28.06 -55.15
CA THR A 504 74.79 29.00 -55.84
C THR A 504 73.33 28.77 -55.41
N SER A 505 72.75 29.84 -54.85
CA SER A 505 71.39 30.42 -55.00
C SER A 505 70.09 29.59 -55.10
N GLN A 506 69.11 30.16 -54.38
CA GLN A 506 67.72 30.49 -54.80
C GLN A 506 66.66 29.37 -54.80
N GLN A 507 65.63 29.47 -53.94
CA GLN A 507 64.44 30.34 -54.03
C GLN A 507 63.35 29.70 -54.90
N GLN A 508 62.28 29.20 -54.28
CA GLN A 508 60.93 29.48 -54.79
C GLN A 508 59.83 29.22 -53.74
N SER A 509 59.18 30.33 -53.41
CA SER A 509 57.92 30.48 -52.70
C SER A 509 56.73 30.05 -53.57
N GLN A 510 55.60 29.74 -52.88
CA GLN A 510 54.22 30.17 -53.21
C GLN A 510 53.62 29.63 -54.53
N SER A 511 52.32 29.46 -54.72
CA SER A 511 51.06 29.84 -54.07
C SER A 511 49.95 29.11 -54.85
N ASN A 512 48.75 28.88 -54.32
CA ASN A 512 47.52 29.68 -54.47
C ASN A 512 46.35 28.67 -54.35
N ALA A 513 45.11 28.97 -54.00
CA ALA A 513 44.31 30.11 -53.56
C ALA A 513 42.95 29.46 -53.14
N ASN A 514 42.10 29.95 -52.25
CA ASN A 514 41.22 31.15 -52.28
C ASN A 514 40.22 30.92 -51.11
N SER A 515 39.51 31.85 -50.47
CA SER A 515 39.15 33.24 -50.75
C SER A 515 38.39 33.84 -49.54
N SER A 516 38.55 35.16 -49.33
CA SER A 516 37.60 36.20 -48.82
C SER A 516 36.94 36.03 -47.44
N SER A 517 36.79 37.02 -46.55
CA SER A 517 36.82 38.51 -46.58
C SER A 517 36.76 38.99 -45.10
N LYS A 518 37.62 39.92 -44.61
CA LYS A 518 37.41 41.39 -44.45
C LYS A 518 36.02 41.78 -43.91
N GLU A 519 35.80 42.73 -42.99
CA GLU A 519 36.61 43.68 -42.20
C GLU A 519 35.59 44.42 -41.30
N ASN A 520 35.92 44.73 -40.03
CA ASN A 520 35.71 46.02 -39.34
C ASN A 520 35.94 45.83 -37.83
N SER A 521 37.00 46.40 -37.25
CA SER A 521 37.15 47.82 -36.84
C SER A 521 36.41 48.04 -35.51
N SER A 522 36.98 48.55 -34.42
CA SER A 522 38.21 49.31 -34.15
C SER A 522 38.27 49.51 -32.63
N GLY A 523 39.43 49.40 -31.97
CA GLY A 523 40.11 50.54 -31.30
C GLY A 523 39.52 50.85 -29.91
N GLU A 524 40.23 51.13 -28.83
CA GLU A 524 41.63 51.48 -28.59
C GLU A 524 41.93 51.29 -27.08
N THR A 525 43.21 51.08 -26.82
CA THR A 525 44.00 51.15 -25.58
C THR A 525 43.62 52.22 -24.53
N ALA A 526 43.72 51.87 -23.22
CA ALA A 526 44.79 52.34 -22.30
C ALA A 526 44.52 51.99 -20.80
N LYS A 527 45.39 51.11 -20.24
CA LYS A 527 46.21 51.22 -18.99
C LYS A 527 45.93 52.34 -17.93
N PRO A 528 46.43 52.21 -16.68
CA PRO A 528 46.07 51.27 -15.60
C PRO A 528 45.99 52.03 -14.22
N ASP A 529 46.16 51.31 -13.11
CA ASP A 529 46.35 51.77 -11.71
C ASP A 529 45.10 52.18 -10.92
N SER A 530 44.98 51.92 -9.62
CA SER A 530 45.67 51.05 -8.66
C SER A 530 44.93 51.25 -7.32
N GLU A 531 45.04 50.25 -6.44
CA GLU A 531 44.85 50.34 -4.98
C GLU A 531 43.42 50.57 -4.43
N ARG A 532 42.94 50.00 -3.32
CA ARG A 532 43.39 49.06 -2.26
C ARG A 532 42.17 49.01 -1.31
N ALA A 533 41.66 47.88 -0.82
CA ALA A 533 42.23 47.09 0.27
C ALA A 533 41.25 45.92 0.58
N LYS A 534 41.78 44.70 0.72
CA LYS A 534 41.80 43.80 1.90
C LYS A 534 40.40 43.38 2.45
N ASN A 535 40.12 42.11 2.72
CA ASN A 535 40.99 41.07 3.27
C ASN A 535 40.36 39.66 3.13
N ASN A 536 41.21 38.65 2.83
CA ASN A 536 41.29 37.28 3.38
C ASN A 536 40.03 36.38 3.49
N SER A 537 40.00 35.08 3.14
CA SER A 537 41.05 34.06 2.94
C SER A 537 40.54 32.92 2.03
N GLN A 538 41.50 32.27 1.36
CA GLN A 538 41.58 31.03 0.55
C GLN A 538 40.58 29.84 0.73
N PRO A 539 40.59 28.85 -0.22
CA PRO A 539 39.41 28.51 -1.01
C PRO A 539 39.17 26.97 -1.19
N GLU A 540 38.28 26.65 -2.14
CA GLU A 540 38.15 25.38 -2.90
C GLU A 540 37.40 24.21 -2.20
N HIS A 541 36.54 23.42 -2.85
CA HIS A 541 36.20 23.27 -4.28
C HIS A 541 34.85 22.52 -4.45
N SER A 542 34.09 22.95 -5.47
CA SER A 542 33.36 22.12 -6.48
C SER A 542 32.13 21.28 -6.12
N ASP A 543 30.96 21.86 -6.45
CA ASP A 543 29.83 21.17 -7.09
C ASP A 543 30.03 21.13 -8.62
N ASN A 544 29.66 20.02 -9.28
CA ASN A 544 28.68 20.02 -10.37
C ASN A 544 28.49 18.65 -11.05
N ASN A 545 27.22 18.24 -11.10
CA ASN A 545 26.43 17.80 -12.27
C ASN A 545 27.12 17.11 -13.46
N LYS A 546 26.47 16.02 -13.92
CA LYS A 546 26.25 15.80 -15.37
C LYS A 546 25.06 14.88 -15.68
N GLU A 547 24.17 15.42 -16.50
CA GLU A 547 23.13 14.75 -17.28
C GLU A 547 23.71 13.69 -18.23
N SER A 548 22.93 12.64 -18.49
CA SER A 548 23.20 11.65 -19.54
C SER A 548 22.12 11.74 -20.62
N ARG A 549 22.54 12.01 -21.86
CA ARG A 549 21.72 11.79 -23.07
C ARG A 549 22.55 11.08 -24.15
N ASN A 550 22.30 9.79 -24.24
CA ASN A 550 22.00 8.99 -25.45
C ASN A 550 22.76 9.27 -26.77
N GLN A 551 23.53 8.29 -27.25
CA GLN A 551 23.69 8.01 -28.69
C GLN A 551 23.77 6.49 -28.96
N GLN A 552 23.01 6.09 -29.98
CA GLN A 552 22.94 4.77 -30.60
C GLN A 552 24.25 4.37 -31.31
N ALA A 553 24.53 3.06 -31.35
CA ALA A 553 25.27 2.45 -32.45
C ALA A 553 24.78 1.02 -32.72
N LYS A 554 24.45 0.77 -33.99
CA LYS A 554 24.15 -0.52 -34.62
C LYS A 554 25.41 -1.40 -34.70
N GLN A 555 25.24 -2.72 -34.71
CA GLN A 555 26.16 -3.63 -35.40
C GLN A 555 25.43 -4.80 -36.09
N PRO A 556 26.04 -5.41 -37.13
CA PRO A 556 25.36 -6.11 -38.22
C PRO A 556 25.47 -7.65 -38.18
N GLN A 557 24.68 -8.27 -39.06
CA GLN A 557 24.67 -9.69 -39.41
C GLN A 557 25.94 -10.12 -40.17
N GLU A 558 26.34 -11.38 -39.99
CA GLU A 558 27.04 -12.16 -41.02
C GLU A 558 26.55 -13.61 -41.04
N LYS A 559 26.53 -14.18 -42.25
CA LYS A 559 25.94 -15.46 -42.68
C LYS A 559 27.05 -16.49 -42.99
N ASP A 560 26.59 -17.71 -43.31
CA ASP A 560 27.22 -18.80 -44.07
C ASP A 560 28.05 -19.84 -43.29
N ASN A 561 28.02 -21.14 -43.60
CA ASN A 561 27.07 -22.00 -44.34
C ASN A 561 27.42 -23.48 -44.03
N THR A 562 26.40 -24.33 -44.05
CA THR A 562 26.37 -25.78 -44.38
C THR A 562 27.62 -26.69 -44.34
N THR A 563 27.46 -27.86 -43.71
CA THR A 563 27.81 -29.16 -44.33
C THR A 563 26.84 -30.28 -43.88
N LYS A 564 26.14 -30.86 -44.87
CA LYS A 564 25.37 -32.14 -44.90
C LYS A 564 26.37 -33.33 -44.92
N ALA A 565 26.12 -34.62 -44.69
CA ALA A 565 24.99 -35.49 -44.38
C ALA A 565 25.56 -36.93 -44.14
N SER A 566 24.66 -37.89 -43.88
CA SER A 566 24.77 -39.37 -43.75
C SER A 566 24.99 -39.87 -42.33
N THR A 567 24.11 -40.71 -41.74
CA THR A 567 23.57 -41.96 -42.30
C THR A 567 22.18 -42.31 -41.73
N GLU A 568 21.33 -42.89 -42.58
CA GLU A 568 20.01 -43.46 -42.26
C GLU A 568 20.08 -44.83 -41.53
N LYS A 569 18.96 -45.12 -40.82
CA LYS A 569 18.23 -46.40 -40.71
C LYS A 569 18.46 -47.39 -39.55
N SER A 570 17.29 -47.86 -39.08
CA SER A 570 16.96 -49.01 -38.21
C SER A 570 16.81 -48.62 -36.73
N ALA A 571 15.73 -48.90 -35.99
CA ALA A 571 14.58 -49.76 -36.23
C ALA A 571 13.38 -49.33 -35.37
N SER A 572 12.20 -49.52 -35.93
CA SER A 572 10.92 -49.63 -35.23
C SER A 572 10.83 -50.95 -34.47
N ALA A 573 10.60 -50.92 -33.15
CA ALA A 573 9.81 -51.88 -32.36
C ALA A 573 10.09 -51.74 -30.85
N SER A 574 9.24 -51.03 -30.10
CA SER A 574 8.96 -51.28 -28.65
C SER A 574 7.93 -50.30 -28.06
N SER A 575 6.84 -49.97 -28.77
CA SER A 575 5.77 -49.12 -28.23
C SER A 575 4.68 -49.94 -27.53
N GLY A 576 5.05 -50.69 -26.49
CA GLY A 576 4.12 -51.60 -25.79
C GLY A 576 4.28 -51.71 -24.27
N GLU A 577 5.40 -51.28 -23.68
CA GLU A 577 5.65 -51.50 -22.23
C GLU A 577 5.79 -50.22 -21.40
N GLN A 578 5.83 -49.04 -22.04
CA GLN A 578 5.94 -47.76 -21.32
C GLN A 578 4.61 -47.13 -20.91
N GLN A 579 3.47 -47.67 -21.37
CA GLN A 579 2.15 -47.09 -21.10
C GLN A 579 1.42 -47.72 -19.88
N SER A 580 1.86 -48.91 -19.45
CA SER A 580 1.39 -49.58 -18.24
C SER A 580 2.09 -49.07 -16.97
N GLN A 581 3.38 -48.73 -17.04
CA GLN A 581 4.14 -48.24 -15.87
C GLN A 581 3.78 -46.80 -15.45
N ALA A 582 3.53 -45.89 -16.40
CA ALA A 582 3.14 -44.52 -16.09
C ALA A 582 1.75 -44.42 -15.40
N SER A 583 0.87 -45.39 -15.69
CA SER A 583 -0.49 -45.46 -15.14
C SER A 583 -0.49 -46.00 -13.69
N GLU A 584 0.45 -46.89 -13.35
CA GLU A 584 0.62 -47.42 -11.99
C GLU A 584 1.38 -46.44 -11.08
N GLU A 585 2.37 -45.71 -11.61
CA GLU A 585 3.06 -44.64 -10.87
C GLU A 585 2.13 -43.48 -10.51
N GLN A 586 1.20 -43.10 -11.41
CA GLN A 586 0.19 -42.08 -11.09
C GLN A 586 -0.83 -42.56 -10.06
N LYS A 587 -1.22 -43.84 -10.11
CA LYS A 587 -2.14 -44.42 -9.11
C LYS A 587 -1.48 -44.58 -7.74
N GLN A 588 -0.20 -44.96 -7.69
CA GLN A 588 0.59 -45.00 -6.45
C GLN A 588 0.91 -43.60 -5.91
N ALA A 589 1.12 -42.59 -6.76
CA ALA A 589 1.27 -41.20 -6.34
C ALA A 589 -0.04 -40.58 -5.81
N GLN A 590 -1.20 -40.99 -6.33
CA GLN A 590 -2.51 -40.57 -5.82
C GLN A 590 -2.85 -41.27 -4.49
N LEU A 591 -2.60 -42.58 -4.38
CA LEU A 591 -2.74 -43.32 -3.12
C LEU A 591 -1.74 -42.85 -2.04
N ALA A 592 -0.53 -42.46 -2.42
CA ALA A 592 0.44 -41.87 -1.50
C ALA A 592 0.02 -40.45 -1.04
N LYS A 593 -0.67 -39.66 -1.87
CA LYS A 593 -1.24 -38.37 -1.46
C LYS A 593 -2.44 -38.51 -0.53
N GLU A 594 -3.32 -39.49 -0.75
CA GLU A 594 -4.45 -39.76 0.14
C GLU A 594 -4.02 -40.38 1.48
N THR A 595 -2.97 -41.21 1.48
CA THR A 595 -2.45 -41.83 2.72
C THR A 595 -1.69 -40.81 3.59
N THR A 596 -1.03 -39.82 2.98
CA THR A 596 -0.33 -38.76 3.73
C THR A 596 -1.28 -37.78 4.42
N GLN A 597 -2.52 -37.62 3.94
CA GLN A 597 -3.51 -36.73 4.59
C GLN A 597 -4.22 -37.34 5.81
N GLN A 598 -4.17 -38.67 5.98
CA GLN A 598 -4.80 -39.36 7.11
C GLN A 598 -3.90 -39.48 8.35
N ASN A 599 -2.60 -39.16 8.25
CA ASN A 599 -1.63 -39.37 9.33
C ASN A 599 -0.83 -38.11 9.69
N VAL A 600 -1.44 -36.93 9.55
CA VAL A 600 -0.85 -35.66 10.01
C VAL A 600 -1.31 -35.37 11.43
N ASP A 601 -0.35 -35.18 12.32
CA ASP A 601 -0.54 -34.79 13.72
C ASP A 601 -1.54 -33.62 13.84
N PRO A 602 -2.58 -33.72 14.70
CA PRO A 602 -3.60 -32.68 14.85
C PRO A 602 -3.04 -31.30 15.22
N ASP A 603 -1.84 -31.19 15.78
CA ASP A 603 -1.21 -29.90 16.07
C ASP A 603 -0.48 -29.29 14.85
N LEU A 604 -0.03 -30.09 13.87
CA LEU A 604 0.46 -29.58 12.59
C LEU A 604 -0.65 -28.93 11.76
N ARG A 605 -1.87 -29.48 11.82
CA ARG A 605 -3.05 -28.85 11.19
C ARG A 605 -3.38 -27.48 11.78
N LYS A 606 -3.09 -27.24 13.06
CA LYS A 606 -3.25 -25.93 13.68
C LYS A 606 -2.16 -24.96 13.26
N LEU A 607 -0.95 -25.43 12.99
CA LEU A 607 0.17 -24.59 12.55
C LEU A 607 0.05 -24.18 11.08
N GLU A 608 -0.39 -25.07 10.18
CA GLU A 608 -0.78 -24.70 8.81
C GLU A 608 -1.95 -23.71 8.80
N GLN A 609 -2.89 -23.83 9.75
CA GLN A 609 -3.95 -22.83 9.96
C GLN A 609 -3.41 -21.48 10.41
N ILE A 610 -2.32 -21.42 11.19
CA ILE A 610 -1.74 -20.16 11.66
C ILE A 610 -0.92 -19.44 10.56
N GLU A 611 -0.25 -20.20 9.69
CA GLU A 611 0.50 -19.65 8.55
C GLU A 611 -0.44 -19.22 7.41
N SER A 612 -1.50 -19.99 7.14
CA SER A 612 -2.56 -19.63 6.18
C SER A 612 -3.48 -18.49 6.65
N VAL A 613 -3.47 -18.14 7.94
CA VAL A 613 -4.18 -16.96 8.48
C VAL A 613 -3.44 -15.64 8.16
N ARG A 614 -2.14 -15.68 7.80
CA ARG A 614 -1.39 -14.47 7.43
C ARG A 614 -1.58 -14.02 5.97
N ASP A 615 -2.11 -14.87 5.10
CA ASP A 615 -2.48 -14.51 3.73
C ASP A 615 -4.00 -14.31 3.62
N PRO A 616 -4.50 -13.07 3.49
CA PRO A 616 -5.94 -12.80 3.35
C PRO A 616 -6.58 -13.51 2.15
N SER A 617 -5.80 -13.89 1.14
CA SER A 617 -6.24 -14.62 -0.05
C SER A 617 -6.82 -16.00 0.30
N TYR A 618 -6.32 -16.65 1.37
CA TYR A 618 -6.83 -17.93 1.84
C TYR A 618 -8.26 -17.82 2.40
N LEU A 619 -8.54 -16.76 3.17
CA LEU A 619 -9.88 -16.51 3.71
C LEU A 619 -10.88 -16.23 2.58
N LEU A 620 -10.47 -15.44 1.59
CA LEU A 620 -11.26 -15.20 0.38
C LEU A 620 -11.56 -16.50 -0.37
N ARG A 621 -10.54 -17.34 -0.58
CA ARG A 621 -10.71 -18.65 -1.20
C ARG A 621 -11.66 -19.54 -0.41
N ALA A 622 -11.51 -19.61 0.91
CA ALA A 622 -12.36 -20.42 1.78
C ALA A 622 -13.82 -19.94 1.75
N GLN A 623 -14.05 -18.62 1.76
CA GLN A 623 -15.38 -18.02 1.61
C GLN A 623 -16.02 -18.38 0.27
N MET A 624 -15.27 -18.27 -0.84
CA MET A 624 -15.78 -18.63 -2.17
C MET A 624 -16.05 -20.13 -2.29
N LEU A 625 -15.19 -20.99 -1.73
CA LEU A 625 -15.43 -22.44 -1.68
C LEU A 625 -16.66 -22.80 -0.83
N LEU A 626 -16.94 -22.06 0.23
CA LEU A 626 -18.15 -22.25 1.02
C LEU A 626 -19.40 -21.87 0.22
N GLN A 627 -19.35 -20.75 -0.51
CA GLN A 627 -20.43 -20.34 -1.40
C GLN A 627 -20.64 -21.33 -2.55
N SER A 628 -19.57 -21.88 -3.11
CA SER A 628 -19.65 -22.83 -4.23
C SER A 628 -20.33 -24.15 -3.84
N LYS A 629 -20.19 -24.60 -2.58
CA LYS A 629 -20.91 -25.78 -2.06
C LYS A 629 -22.43 -25.60 -2.01
N ASN A 630 -22.91 -24.37 -1.89
CA ASN A 630 -24.33 -24.03 -1.86
C ASN A 630 -24.88 -23.70 -3.25
N LYS A 631 -24.05 -23.82 -4.30
CA LYS A 631 -24.42 -23.57 -5.69
C LYS A 631 -24.33 -24.86 -6.49
N GLU A 632 -25.07 -24.92 -7.58
CA GLU A 632 -24.89 -25.98 -8.57
C GLU A 632 -23.53 -25.80 -9.26
N VAL A 633 -22.83 -26.91 -9.50
CA VAL A 633 -21.56 -26.87 -10.22
C VAL A 633 -21.82 -26.34 -11.64
N PRO A 634 -21.07 -25.33 -12.11
CA PRO A 634 -21.28 -24.76 -13.44
C PRO A 634 -21.16 -25.83 -14.53
N THR A 635 -22.20 -26.00 -15.33
CA THR A 635 -22.22 -26.93 -16.47
C THR A 635 -21.35 -26.45 -17.64
N SER A 636 -21.07 -25.15 -17.70
CA SER A 636 -20.14 -24.51 -18.62
C SER A 636 -19.44 -23.34 -17.94
N THR A 637 -18.11 -23.35 -18.02
CA THR A 637 -17.19 -22.32 -17.52
C THR A 637 -17.05 -21.14 -18.49
N GLY A 638 -17.79 -21.14 -19.61
CA GLY A 638 -17.77 -20.09 -20.64
C GLY A 638 -16.55 -20.19 -21.57
N LYS A 639 -15.35 -20.27 -20.99
CA LYS A 639 -14.09 -20.49 -21.70
C LYS A 639 -13.26 -21.57 -21.01
N ASP A 640 -13.08 -22.69 -21.70
CA ASP A 640 -12.05 -23.65 -21.37
C ASP A 640 -10.75 -23.16 -21.97
N TRP A 641 -9.86 -22.66 -21.12
CA TRP A 641 -8.50 -22.28 -21.51
C TRP A 641 -7.61 -23.50 -21.69
#